data_AF-A0A1Q3AFR2-F1
#
_entry.id   AF-A0A1Q3AFR2-F1
#
_cell.length_a   1.000
_cell.length_b   1.000
_cell.length_c   1.000
_cell.angle_alpha   90.00
_cell.angle_beta   90.00
_cell.angle_gamma   90.00
#
_symmetry.space_group_name_H-M   'P 1'
#
loop_
_entity.id
_entity.type
_entity.pdbx_description
1 polymer ?
#
loop_
_entity_poly.entity_id
_entity_poly.type
_entity_poly.pdbx_seq_one_letter_code
_entity_poly.pdbx_strand_id
1 'polypeptide(L)'
;MSESQDLSVKPEGSLSADTQENGSSNPGGNPSDNPPVNEKKMGQLTFDDFENIKRVENAPNMSSHSMGLRRSKRVPQQKSKQDVADIMEQEAEAEAARKRKAQSTAKAKARARERERERYRAKVAAMKKNEASGNTPSKKPASGTTTSSAAPENQEPPLTNNNWSPNMPLLSSDFKTHHSVISRMKNPNMKPVLYAGDVMKVMGFVNKFYQFFDGDLLNLSFQNFEVGLDLYPGGPFGEVLGIYDETKQRTLLYQDYLPIKDVVSSQDKMNLLFLTLLKLTFSQSKAGELQKTHQPLTNLDQMKAQKKPFTMLVRQLRSGARTWGYPKEWRTNDISKEEFFAPKSKLFENDEIEEPVDPKMSEILTPNIYQWHHNEPVPLEDDPLQIPELEKDGILALKPQDRIILLRAMVDWCGSQSARIRNEIYHLSHTRRDPAFGVQTQHAPRYLVEGSAVTYAQFRKLCSIVQSRYEIRSKKKHVKKQLSNGKKEDLSIKLKILEEIKQILKDMPKEEKDQTMINLYEKWEKLFEGELPDNPLSNPFGDEVYKLRQQEFFIGRVPHIGDFYLPRLHTYPDEGIISTYINVRNLKSMHDKYANGEIDSLALFEKNGQIMSTQFKVLYHDTISLIRDTAQGQPTLGKTYWYEMCHDTRTLKEFLEFLDCKIVVAENQAKDSQLGEASESGPQPEESKDEPKDESKDESKDEKGKSGTASIINKNPLPKESRFNPARNKLRFLKDYLSEMYDILKVFEELREQYGDTKPSQRLLRRSQRRNVSYGFDSDAEEADVDMGEEYVDEEKNVEYDDDDDAALEYEDDDQDADEEESRSTRKRGRPGRPPKHIRSVRRNTRRR
;
A
#
# COMPACT_ATOMS: atom_id res chain seq x y z
N MET A 1 64.14 -41.13 22.56
CA MET A 1 64.61 -40.32 23.70
C MET A 1 63.36 -39.70 24.31
N SER A 2 62.73 -40.26 25.34
CA SER A 2 63.16 -40.36 26.75
C SER A 2 63.29 -38.97 27.42
N GLU A 3 62.64 -38.64 28.54
CA GLU A 3 61.66 -39.32 29.42
C GLU A 3 60.92 -38.19 30.19
N SER A 4 59.59 -38.22 30.33
CA SER A 4 58.82 -38.72 31.49
C SER A 4 58.92 -37.88 32.78
N GLN A 5 57.75 -37.41 33.27
CA GLN A 5 57.29 -37.85 34.59
C GLN A 5 55.76 -37.75 34.72
N ASP A 6 55.21 -38.82 35.27
CA ASP A 6 53.79 -39.15 35.40
C ASP A 6 53.40 -39.19 36.90
N LEU A 7 52.18 -39.66 37.19
CA LEU A 7 51.55 -40.09 38.47
C LEU A 7 50.36 -39.19 38.84
N SER A 8 49.11 -39.53 38.51
CA SER A 8 48.28 -40.67 39.01
C SER A 8 48.07 -40.62 40.53
N VAL A 9 46.82 -40.68 41.03
CA VAL A 9 46.14 -41.90 41.55
C VAL A 9 44.60 -41.69 41.62
N LYS A 10 43.80 -42.74 41.34
CA LYS A 10 42.34 -42.90 41.64
C LYS A 10 42.18 -44.02 42.74
N PRO A 11 41.01 -44.64 43.08
CA PRO A 11 39.57 -44.42 42.80
C PRO A 11 38.65 -44.61 44.06
N GLU A 12 37.34 -44.87 43.83
CA GLU A 12 36.33 -45.48 44.75
C GLU A 12 35.73 -44.58 45.88
N GLY A 13 34.51 -44.79 46.39
CA GLY A 13 33.47 -45.81 46.16
C GLY A 13 32.10 -45.39 46.77
N SER A 14 31.06 -46.24 46.68
CA SER A 14 29.64 -45.90 46.93
C SER A 14 29.03 -46.41 48.27
N LEU A 15 27.74 -46.09 48.53
CA LEU A 15 26.81 -46.61 49.58
C LEU A 15 26.90 -45.95 50.98
N SER A 16 25.90 -45.95 51.90
CA SER A 16 24.41 -45.93 51.85
C SER A 16 23.82 -45.93 53.30
N ALA A 17 22.62 -45.36 53.54
CA ALA A 17 21.67 -45.63 54.65
C ALA A 17 22.11 -45.32 56.13
N ASP A 18 21.49 -44.35 56.83
CA ASP A 18 20.36 -44.49 57.81
C ASP A 18 20.85 -44.60 59.30
N THR A 19 20.09 -44.43 60.41
CA THR A 19 18.63 -44.31 60.69
C THR A 19 18.37 -43.49 62.01
N GLN A 20 17.09 -43.22 62.37
CA GLN A 20 16.52 -43.10 63.75
C GLN A 20 16.86 -41.85 64.65
N GLU A 21 15.97 -41.32 65.52
CA GLU A 21 14.56 -41.60 65.86
C GLU A 21 13.87 -40.44 66.65
N ASN A 22 12.55 -40.21 66.48
CA ASN A 22 11.53 -40.13 67.58
C ASN A 22 10.14 -39.63 67.13
N GLY A 23 9.07 -40.27 67.62
CA GLY A 23 7.67 -39.77 67.63
C GLY A 23 7.35 -38.96 68.90
N SER A 24 6.10 -38.61 69.28
CA SER A 24 4.77 -39.06 68.82
C SER A 24 3.64 -38.13 69.33
N SER A 25 2.46 -38.21 68.70
CA SER A 25 1.08 -38.02 69.25
C SER A 25 0.48 -36.62 69.60
N ASN A 26 -0.66 -36.38 68.92
CA ASN A 26 -1.83 -35.48 69.14
C ASN A 26 -2.43 -35.49 70.58
N PRO A 27 -3.37 -34.57 71.01
CA PRO A 27 -4.57 -34.16 70.23
C PRO A 27 -5.25 -32.77 70.44
N GLY A 28 -6.01 -32.33 69.41
CA GLY A 28 -7.40 -31.84 69.57
C GLY A 28 -7.73 -30.33 69.60
N GLY A 29 -8.67 -29.89 68.73
CA GLY A 29 -9.50 -28.68 68.95
C GLY A 29 -9.50 -27.60 67.83
N ASN A 30 -10.63 -27.45 67.13
CA ASN A 30 -10.98 -26.39 66.17
C ASN A 30 -12.08 -25.47 66.79
N PRO A 31 -12.57 -24.33 66.21
CA PRO A 31 -12.26 -23.64 64.93
C PRO A 31 -12.25 -22.05 65.00
N SER A 32 -12.30 -21.39 63.82
CA SER A 32 -12.60 -19.95 63.50
C SER A 32 -11.44 -18.94 63.65
N ASP A 33 -11.22 -17.95 62.77
CA ASP A 33 -11.93 -17.51 61.55
C ASP A 33 -10.97 -16.82 60.52
N ASN A 34 -11.44 -16.56 59.30
CA ASN A 34 -10.64 -16.29 58.08
C ASN A 34 -9.82 -14.96 57.98
N PRO A 35 -8.63 -14.97 57.34
CA PRO A 35 -8.00 -13.83 56.66
C PRO A 35 -8.13 -13.87 55.11
N PRO A 36 -7.84 -12.76 54.37
CA PRO A 36 -8.23 -12.59 52.96
C PRO A 36 -7.22 -13.05 51.90
N VAL A 37 -7.72 -13.12 50.66
CA VAL A 37 -7.05 -13.59 49.43
C VAL A 37 -5.94 -12.65 48.95
N ASN A 38 -4.84 -13.21 48.44
CA ASN A 38 -3.77 -12.49 47.76
C ASN A 38 -3.42 -13.17 46.41
N GLU A 39 -3.16 -12.38 45.38
CA GLU A 39 -3.14 -12.82 43.97
C GLU A 39 -1.83 -13.56 43.61
N LYS A 40 -1.91 -14.72 42.94
CA LYS A 40 -0.76 -15.35 42.27
C LYS A 40 -1.12 -15.98 40.92
N LYS A 41 -0.35 -15.53 39.92
CA LYS A 41 0.14 -16.19 38.69
C LYS A 41 -0.61 -17.44 38.19
N MET A 42 -1.05 -17.41 36.93
CA MET A 42 -1.62 -18.56 36.22
C MET A 42 -0.67 -19.77 36.21
N GLY A 43 -0.96 -20.73 37.10
CA GLY A 43 -0.56 -22.12 36.98
C GLY A 43 -1.64 -22.95 36.26
N GLN A 44 -1.28 -24.18 35.94
CA GLN A 44 -2.12 -25.13 35.21
C GLN A 44 -3.30 -25.61 36.09
N LEU A 45 -4.55 -25.35 35.68
CA LEU A 45 -5.77 -25.75 36.40
C LEU A 45 -5.86 -27.29 36.53
N THR A 46 -6.25 -27.76 37.71
CA THR A 46 -6.48 -29.20 37.97
C THR A 46 -7.98 -29.53 37.98
N PHE A 47 -8.32 -30.83 38.03
CA PHE A 47 -9.71 -31.28 37.92
C PHE A 47 -10.60 -30.86 39.11
N ASP A 48 -10.00 -30.57 40.26
CA ASP A 48 -10.71 -30.24 41.51
C ASP A 48 -11.31 -28.82 41.48
N ASP A 49 -10.84 -27.93 40.60
CA ASP A 49 -11.35 -26.57 40.43
C ASP A 49 -12.79 -26.50 39.86
N PHE A 50 -13.38 -27.63 39.46
CA PHE A 50 -14.67 -27.70 38.75
C PHE A 50 -15.87 -28.17 39.59
N GLU A 51 -15.69 -28.57 40.86
CA GLU A 51 -16.78 -29.21 41.63
C GLU A 51 -17.93 -28.27 42.06
N ASN A 52 -17.78 -26.95 41.96
CA ASN A 52 -18.75 -25.98 42.49
C ASN A 52 -19.63 -25.23 41.46
N ILE A 53 -19.66 -25.65 40.19
CA ILE A 53 -20.52 -25.01 39.18
C ILE A 53 -21.96 -25.53 39.26
N LYS A 54 -22.85 -24.75 39.90
CA LYS A 54 -24.30 -25.02 39.91
C LYS A 54 -24.89 -24.98 38.50
N ARG A 55 -25.63 -26.03 38.12
CA ARG A 55 -26.38 -26.09 36.85
C ARG A 55 -27.44 -25.00 36.80
N VAL A 56 -27.43 -24.20 35.73
CA VAL A 56 -28.56 -23.36 35.33
C VAL A 56 -29.40 -24.14 34.33
N GLU A 57 -30.65 -24.43 34.69
CA GLU A 57 -31.62 -25.01 33.76
C GLU A 57 -32.14 -23.91 32.82
N ASN A 58 -32.19 -24.23 31.51
CA ASN A 58 -32.51 -23.33 30.37
C ASN A 58 -31.34 -22.48 29.83
N ALA A 59 -30.47 -23.09 29.04
CA ALA A 59 -29.54 -22.38 28.15
C ALA A 59 -30.18 -22.11 26.76
N PRO A 60 -29.93 -20.94 26.14
CA PRO A 60 -30.45 -20.63 24.81
C PRO A 60 -29.76 -21.44 23.68
N ASN A 61 -30.51 -21.66 22.59
CA ASN A 61 -30.16 -22.58 21.50
C ASN A 61 -29.02 -22.06 20.60
N MET A 62 -27.77 -22.43 20.92
CA MET A 62 -26.54 -22.06 20.18
C MET A 62 -26.19 -23.03 19.03
N SER A 63 -27.17 -23.47 18.24
CA SER A 63 -26.93 -24.44 17.13
C SER A 63 -26.42 -23.81 15.82
N SER A 64 -26.16 -22.51 15.76
CA SER A 64 -25.82 -21.78 14.53
C SER A 64 -24.31 -21.43 14.36
N HIS A 65 -23.43 -21.79 15.30
CA HIS A 65 -21.99 -21.54 15.20
C HIS A 65 -21.17 -22.82 15.43
N SER A 66 -21.02 -23.63 14.38
CA SER A 66 -19.93 -24.60 14.26
C SER A 66 -19.28 -24.49 12.89
N MET A 67 -18.26 -23.61 12.82
CA MET A 67 -17.34 -23.53 11.68
C MET A 67 -16.60 -24.87 11.54
N GLY A 68 -16.38 -25.31 10.31
CA GLY A 68 -16.08 -26.70 10.00
C GLY A 68 -14.69 -27.17 10.46
N LEU A 69 -14.67 -28.16 11.35
CA LEU A 69 -13.52 -29.04 11.58
C LEU A 69 -13.94 -30.49 11.33
N ARG A 70 -13.40 -31.09 10.26
CA ARG A 70 -13.62 -32.51 9.94
C ARG A 70 -12.91 -33.39 10.98
N ARG A 71 -13.66 -34.02 11.90
CA ARG A 71 -13.14 -35.13 12.71
C ARG A 71 -13.68 -36.47 12.20
N SER A 72 -12.79 -37.46 12.16
CA SER A 72 -12.97 -38.79 11.57
C SER A 72 -13.94 -39.65 12.37
N LYS A 73 -14.80 -40.41 11.66
CA LYS A 73 -15.69 -41.40 12.28
C LYS A 73 -14.95 -42.71 12.57
N ARG A 74 -14.53 -42.95 13.82
CA ARG A 74 -14.34 -44.31 14.37
C ARG A 74 -14.11 -44.32 15.90
N VAL A 75 -15.19 -44.25 16.67
CA VAL A 75 -15.25 -44.79 18.05
C VAL A 75 -16.65 -45.39 18.24
N PRO A 76 -16.81 -46.70 18.50
CA PRO A 76 -18.10 -47.27 18.89
C PRO A 76 -18.38 -46.99 20.37
N GLN A 77 -19.49 -46.35 20.69
CA GLN A 77 -19.99 -46.29 22.07
C GLN A 77 -20.81 -47.54 22.40
N GLN A 78 -20.68 -48.01 23.66
CA GLN A 78 -21.37 -49.18 24.16
C GLN A 78 -22.89 -48.95 24.22
N LYS A 79 -23.67 -49.95 23.79
CA LYS A 79 -25.13 -49.93 23.91
C LYS A 79 -25.54 -50.30 25.33
N SER A 80 -26.29 -49.43 26.00
CA SER A 80 -27.17 -49.84 27.11
C SER A 80 -28.24 -50.81 26.57
N LYS A 81 -28.67 -51.75 27.41
CA LYS A 81 -29.75 -52.68 27.07
C LYS A 81 -31.05 -51.89 26.93
N GLN A 82 -31.73 -52.06 25.80
CA GLN A 82 -33.03 -51.46 25.51
C GLN A 82 -33.99 -52.60 25.16
N ASP A 83 -35.21 -52.56 25.69
CA ASP A 83 -36.11 -53.71 25.69
C ASP A 83 -36.65 -54.06 24.29
N VAL A 84 -36.92 -55.35 24.09
CA VAL A 84 -37.23 -55.92 22.77
C VAL A 84 -38.54 -55.38 22.19
N ALA A 85 -39.47 -54.93 23.04
CA ALA A 85 -40.72 -54.31 22.62
C ALA A 85 -40.51 -52.98 21.87
N ASP A 86 -39.69 -52.08 22.42
CA ASP A 86 -39.36 -50.78 21.82
C ASP A 86 -38.68 -50.94 20.44
N ILE A 87 -37.86 -51.98 20.29
CA ILE A 87 -37.17 -52.28 19.03
C ILE A 87 -38.17 -52.71 17.96
N MET A 88 -39.16 -53.55 18.30
CA MET A 88 -40.19 -53.98 17.35
C MET A 88 -41.14 -52.86 16.95
N GLU A 89 -41.51 -51.96 17.86
CA GLU A 89 -42.36 -50.80 17.53
C GLU A 89 -41.62 -49.79 16.63
N GLN A 90 -40.36 -49.49 16.94
CA GLN A 90 -39.52 -48.65 16.07
C GLN A 90 -39.26 -49.28 14.69
N GLU A 91 -39.11 -50.59 14.60
CA GLU A 91 -38.94 -51.28 13.31
C GLU A 91 -40.22 -51.24 12.46
N ALA A 92 -41.39 -51.44 13.09
CA ALA A 92 -42.69 -51.32 12.42
C ALA A 92 -42.95 -49.88 11.93
N GLU A 93 -42.67 -48.86 12.74
CA GLU A 93 -42.82 -47.46 12.34
C GLU A 93 -41.82 -47.07 11.24
N ALA A 94 -40.57 -47.54 11.32
CA ALA A 94 -39.56 -47.35 10.29
C ALA A 94 -39.95 -48.03 8.95
N GLU A 95 -40.56 -49.21 8.98
CA GLU A 95 -41.05 -49.89 7.77
C GLU A 95 -42.25 -49.15 7.16
N ALA A 96 -43.18 -48.66 7.99
CA ALA A 96 -44.30 -47.82 7.54
C ALA A 96 -43.81 -46.50 6.92
N ALA A 97 -42.81 -45.86 7.51
CA ALA A 97 -42.16 -44.66 6.98
C ALA A 97 -41.45 -44.93 5.64
N ARG A 98 -40.76 -46.08 5.51
CA ARG A 98 -40.15 -46.54 4.23
C ARG A 98 -41.22 -46.77 3.15
N LYS A 99 -42.33 -47.44 3.47
CA LYS A 99 -43.46 -47.66 2.53
C LYS A 99 -44.08 -46.33 2.07
N ARG A 100 -44.30 -45.36 2.97
CA ARG A 100 -44.79 -44.00 2.61
C ARG A 100 -43.81 -43.25 1.69
N LYS A 101 -42.49 -43.35 1.94
CA LYS A 101 -41.44 -42.73 1.12
C LYS A 101 -41.28 -43.40 -0.25
N ALA A 102 -41.49 -44.71 -0.35
CA ALA A 102 -41.53 -45.45 -1.61
C ALA A 102 -42.75 -45.04 -2.46
N GLN A 103 -43.93 -44.92 -1.86
CA GLN A 103 -45.14 -44.47 -2.58
C GLN A 103 -45.03 -43.01 -3.06
N SER A 104 -44.47 -42.10 -2.26
CA SER A 104 -44.32 -40.69 -2.68
C SER A 104 -43.31 -40.53 -3.83
N THR A 105 -42.19 -41.26 -3.79
CA THR A 105 -41.20 -41.28 -4.88
C THR A 105 -41.74 -41.95 -6.16
N ALA A 106 -42.51 -43.03 -6.05
CA ALA A 106 -43.21 -43.63 -7.18
C ALA A 106 -44.21 -42.65 -7.83
N LYS A 107 -45.02 -41.95 -7.03
CA LYS A 107 -45.99 -40.94 -7.51
C LYS A 107 -45.31 -39.73 -8.15
N ALA A 108 -44.14 -39.31 -7.64
CA ALA A 108 -43.31 -38.27 -8.27
C ALA A 108 -42.73 -38.74 -9.63
N LYS A 109 -42.22 -39.98 -9.71
CA LYS A 109 -41.66 -40.56 -10.94
C LYS A 109 -42.72 -40.78 -12.02
N ALA A 110 -43.96 -41.11 -11.63
CA ALA A 110 -45.10 -41.15 -12.54
C ALA A 110 -45.43 -39.77 -13.14
N ARG A 111 -45.56 -38.73 -12.29
CA ARG A 111 -45.81 -37.34 -12.74
C ARG A 111 -44.68 -36.78 -13.61
N ALA A 112 -43.43 -37.20 -13.39
CA ALA A 112 -42.30 -36.83 -14.25
C ALA A 112 -42.44 -37.43 -15.67
N ARG A 113 -42.76 -38.73 -15.78
CA ARG A 113 -43.00 -39.41 -17.07
C ARG A 113 -44.24 -38.87 -17.81
N GLU A 114 -45.25 -38.43 -17.08
CA GLU A 114 -46.44 -37.79 -17.65
C GLU A 114 -46.09 -36.44 -18.32
N ARG A 115 -45.37 -35.56 -17.61
CA ARG A 115 -44.86 -34.28 -18.16
C ARG A 115 -43.90 -34.48 -19.33
N GLU A 116 -43.13 -35.57 -19.34
CA GLU A 116 -42.26 -35.92 -20.47
C GLU A 116 -43.08 -36.34 -21.70
N ARG A 117 -44.14 -37.13 -21.52
CA ARG A 117 -45.10 -37.48 -22.58
C ARG A 117 -45.86 -36.26 -23.11
N GLU A 118 -46.24 -35.31 -22.26
CA GLU A 118 -46.82 -34.03 -22.70
C GLU A 118 -45.83 -33.21 -23.54
N ARG A 119 -44.56 -33.08 -23.09
CA ARG A 119 -43.51 -32.40 -23.86
C ARG A 119 -43.24 -33.08 -25.20
N TYR A 120 -43.29 -34.41 -25.26
CA TYR A 120 -43.16 -35.15 -26.51
C TYR A 120 -44.37 -34.91 -27.44
N ARG A 121 -45.60 -34.98 -26.93
CA ARG A 121 -46.81 -34.64 -27.69
C ARG A 121 -46.80 -33.19 -28.20
N ALA A 122 -46.35 -32.24 -27.40
CA ALA A 122 -46.18 -30.84 -27.81
C ALA A 122 -45.12 -30.68 -28.92
N LYS A 123 -43.99 -31.39 -28.84
CA LYS A 123 -42.98 -31.41 -29.91
C LYS A 123 -43.53 -32.01 -31.22
N VAL A 124 -44.26 -33.13 -31.15
CA VAL A 124 -44.87 -33.77 -32.33
C VAL A 124 -45.97 -32.88 -32.94
N ALA A 125 -46.76 -32.17 -32.11
CA ALA A 125 -47.74 -31.19 -32.58
C ALA A 125 -47.09 -29.97 -33.25
N ALA A 126 -45.93 -29.52 -32.73
CA ALA A 126 -45.15 -28.45 -33.36
C ALA A 126 -44.53 -28.88 -34.69
N MET A 127 -44.01 -30.11 -34.79
CA MET A 127 -43.48 -30.66 -36.05
C MET A 127 -44.56 -30.78 -37.14
N LYS A 128 -45.75 -31.30 -36.80
CA LYS A 128 -46.89 -31.36 -37.74
C LYS A 128 -47.39 -29.99 -38.23
N LYS A 129 -47.03 -28.88 -37.56
CA LYS A 129 -47.40 -27.53 -38.00
C LYS A 129 -46.44 -26.93 -39.03
N ASN A 130 -45.26 -27.54 -39.22
CA ASN A 130 -44.23 -27.07 -40.16
C ASN A 130 -44.21 -27.82 -41.51
N GLU A 131 -44.95 -28.92 -41.67
CA GLU A 131 -45.07 -29.66 -42.94
C GLU A 131 -46.17 -29.11 -43.88
N ALA A 132 -46.88 -28.06 -43.48
CA ALA A 132 -48.02 -27.50 -44.21
C ALA A 132 -47.72 -26.22 -45.02
N SER A 133 -46.45 -25.81 -45.17
CA SER A 133 -46.05 -24.70 -46.03
C SER A 133 -44.83 -25.06 -46.88
N GLY A 134 -45.07 -25.64 -48.05
CA GLY A 134 -44.02 -25.82 -49.05
C GLY A 134 -43.67 -24.50 -49.73
N ASN A 135 -42.43 -24.04 -49.59
CA ASN A 135 -41.76 -23.32 -50.68
C ASN A 135 -40.23 -23.42 -50.57
N THR A 136 -39.56 -23.34 -51.72
CA THR A 136 -38.14 -23.70 -51.89
C THR A 136 -37.15 -22.59 -51.47
N PRO A 137 -35.95 -22.95 -50.95
CA PRO A 137 -34.93 -21.96 -50.60
C PRO A 137 -33.99 -21.64 -51.78
N SER A 138 -33.84 -20.36 -52.09
CA SER A 138 -32.75 -19.82 -52.92
C SER A 138 -31.63 -19.21 -52.05
N LYS A 139 -30.50 -18.85 -52.66
CA LYS A 139 -29.16 -18.84 -52.01
C LYS A 139 -28.77 -17.53 -51.29
N LYS A 140 -28.01 -17.71 -50.18
CA LYS A 140 -27.00 -16.81 -49.56
C LYS A 140 -27.48 -15.53 -48.83
N PRO A 141 -26.65 -14.94 -47.93
CA PRO A 141 -25.46 -15.47 -47.23
C PRO A 141 -25.61 -15.47 -45.69
N ALA A 142 -24.59 -15.96 -44.99
CA ALA A 142 -24.63 -16.16 -43.53
C ALA A 142 -24.28 -14.91 -42.71
N SER A 143 -25.09 -14.62 -41.68
CA SER A 143 -24.61 -14.05 -40.41
C SER A 143 -25.14 -14.90 -39.26
N GLY A 144 -24.23 -15.55 -38.55
CA GLY A 144 -24.57 -16.54 -37.52
C GLY A 144 -24.99 -15.90 -36.21
N THR A 145 -26.25 -15.50 -36.09
CA THR A 145 -26.82 -15.15 -34.78
C THR A 145 -27.12 -16.44 -34.01
N THR A 146 -26.22 -16.84 -33.12
CA THR A 146 -26.50 -17.94 -32.17
C THR A 146 -27.73 -17.59 -31.36
N THR A 147 -28.83 -18.32 -31.57
CA THR A 147 -30.08 -18.15 -30.81
C THR A 147 -29.88 -18.69 -29.39
N SER A 148 -29.31 -17.86 -28.52
CA SER A 148 -29.49 -18.03 -27.08
C SER A 148 -30.98 -18.03 -26.78
N SER A 149 -31.47 -19.07 -26.12
CA SER A 149 -32.86 -19.12 -25.62
C SER A 149 -33.15 -17.84 -24.84
N ALA A 150 -34.20 -17.10 -25.22
CA ALA A 150 -34.54 -15.83 -24.62
C ALA A 150 -34.61 -15.95 -23.09
N ALA A 151 -33.75 -15.23 -22.39
CA ALA A 151 -33.85 -15.08 -20.94
C ALA A 151 -35.22 -14.45 -20.61
N PRO A 152 -35.88 -14.83 -19.50
CA PRO A 152 -37.15 -14.22 -19.14
C PRO A 152 -36.97 -12.72 -18.94
N GLU A 153 -37.83 -11.90 -19.56
CA GLU A 153 -37.77 -10.41 -19.63
C GLU A 153 -37.74 -9.68 -18.26
N ASN A 154 -37.75 -10.41 -17.15
CA ASN A 154 -37.75 -9.89 -15.77
C ASN A 154 -36.48 -10.27 -14.97
N GLN A 155 -35.44 -10.81 -15.62
CA GLN A 155 -34.16 -11.07 -14.96
C GLN A 155 -33.38 -9.75 -14.78
N GLU A 156 -32.92 -9.48 -13.55
CA GLU A 156 -32.07 -8.30 -13.29
C GLU A 156 -30.72 -8.48 -13.99
N PRO A 157 -30.19 -7.43 -14.66
CA PRO A 157 -28.83 -7.43 -15.19
C PRO A 157 -27.79 -7.88 -14.13
N PRO A 158 -26.81 -8.71 -14.51
CA PRO A 158 -25.77 -9.14 -13.58
C PRO A 158 -24.91 -7.94 -13.17
N LEU A 159 -24.68 -7.80 -11.87
CA LEU A 159 -23.84 -6.76 -11.29
C LEU A 159 -22.66 -7.42 -10.56
N THR A 160 -21.48 -7.37 -11.17
CA THR A 160 -20.25 -8.01 -10.68
C THR A 160 -19.34 -6.98 -10.02
N ASN A 161 -19.22 -7.02 -8.69
CA ASN A 161 -18.54 -5.98 -7.90
C ASN A 161 -17.10 -5.69 -8.37
N ASN A 162 -16.36 -6.73 -8.76
CA ASN A 162 -14.96 -6.66 -9.22
C ASN A 162 -14.73 -5.68 -10.38
N ASN A 163 -15.74 -5.47 -11.22
CA ASN A 163 -15.63 -4.61 -12.41
C ASN A 163 -15.83 -3.12 -12.10
N TRP A 164 -16.26 -2.77 -10.89
CA TRP A 164 -16.71 -1.42 -10.53
C TRP A 164 -15.91 -0.75 -9.41
N SER A 165 -14.86 -1.40 -8.91
CA SER A 165 -13.97 -0.81 -7.90
C SER A 165 -13.20 0.41 -8.43
N PRO A 166 -12.90 1.42 -7.59
CA PRO A 166 -12.08 2.58 -7.96
C PRO A 166 -10.59 2.23 -8.17
N ASN A 167 -10.13 1.13 -7.58
CA ASN A 167 -8.80 0.55 -7.78
C ASN A 167 -8.86 -0.67 -8.71
N MET A 168 -7.77 -0.94 -9.42
CA MET A 168 -7.57 -2.11 -10.27
C MET A 168 -6.26 -2.85 -9.95
N PRO A 169 -6.26 -4.19 -9.98
CA PRO A 169 -5.07 -4.98 -9.70
C PRO A 169 -4.02 -4.85 -10.80
N LEU A 170 -2.74 -4.80 -10.40
CA LEU A 170 -1.59 -4.77 -11.30
C LEU A 170 -1.01 -6.18 -11.40
N LEU A 171 -1.42 -6.94 -12.41
CA LEU A 171 -1.07 -8.36 -12.51
C LEU A 171 0.27 -8.55 -13.25
N SER A 172 1.15 -9.40 -12.72
CA SER A 172 2.40 -9.76 -13.41
C SER A 172 2.16 -10.57 -14.69
N SER A 173 0.97 -11.18 -14.84
CA SER A 173 0.53 -11.86 -16.07
C SER A 173 0.53 -10.94 -17.29
N ASP A 174 0.27 -9.65 -17.08
CA ASP A 174 0.15 -8.63 -18.14
C ASP A 174 1.46 -8.44 -18.92
N PHE A 175 2.58 -8.91 -18.36
CA PHE A 175 3.91 -8.78 -18.94
C PHE A 175 4.58 -10.12 -19.29
N LYS A 176 4.05 -11.28 -18.87
CA LYS A 176 4.70 -12.60 -19.07
C LYS A 176 4.98 -12.95 -20.54
N THR A 177 4.18 -12.43 -21.47
CA THR A 177 4.29 -12.65 -22.92
C THR A 177 4.99 -11.51 -23.66
N HIS A 178 5.47 -10.49 -22.95
CA HIS A 178 6.06 -9.30 -23.54
C HIS A 178 7.59 -9.31 -23.40
N HIS A 179 8.27 -8.71 -24.38
CA HIS A 179 9.68 -8.34 -24.27
C HIS A 179 9.79 -6.83 -24.15
N SER A 180 10.68 -6.36 -23.26
CA SER A 180 10.98 -4.95 -23.09
C SER A 180 11.65 -4.39 -24.35
N VAL A 181 11.28 -3.17 -24.74
CA VAL A 181 11.85 -2.48 -25.91
C VAL A 181 12.51 -1.15 -25.47
N ILE A 182 13.21 -1.19 -24.34
CA ILE A 182 13.86 -0.05 -23.69
C ILE A 182 14.77 0.79 -24.61
N SER A 183 15.43 0.16 -25.59
CA SER A 183 16.28 0.85 -26.57
C SER A 183 15.54 1.90 -27.42
N ARG A 184 14.21 1.81 -27.52
CA ARG A 184 13.36 2.81 -28.20
C ARG A 184 12.96 4.00 -27.34
N MET A 185 13.15 3.92 -26.01
CA MET A 185 12.87 5.02 -25.08
C MET A 185 14.11 5.90 -24.79
N LYS A 186 15.29 5.51 -25.30
CA LYS A 186 16.54 6.29 -25.15
C LYS A 186 16.36 7.75 -25.61
N ASN A 187 16.57 8.66 -24.67
CA ASN A 187 16.65 10.11 -24.85
C ASN A 187 17.70 10.68 -23.87
N PRO A 188 18.11 11.96 -23.98
CA PRO A 188 19.16 12.54 -23.13
C PRO A 188 18.80 12.58 -21.63
N ASN A 189 17.51 12.73 -21.33
CA ASN A 189 16.99 12.78 -19.96
C ASN A 189 16.83 11.39 -19.34
N MET A 190 16.96 10.31 -20.14
CA MET A 190 16.83 8.92 -19.70
C MET A 190 18.09 8.43 -18.98
N LYS A 191 18.21 8.77 -17.69
CA LYS A 191 19.37 8.41 -16.86
C LYS A 191 19.10 7.14 -16.04
N PRO A 192 19.99 6.13 -16.02
CA PRO A 192 19.87 5.00 -15.09
C PRO A 192 20.01 5.48 -13.63
N VAL A 193 19.17 4.97 -12.73
CA VAL A 193 19.18 5.35 -11.30
C VAL A 193 19.06 4.12 -10.41
N LEU A 194 20.20 3.61 -9.95
CA LEU A 194 20.29 2.35 -9.17
C LEU A 194 19.50 2.42 -7.84
N TYR A 195 19.59 3.53 -7.12
CA TYR A 195 18.94 3.73 -5.81
C TYR A 195 17.45 4.06 -5.89
N ALA A 196 16.88 4.27 -7.08
CA ALA A 196 15.50 4.77 -7.22
C ALA A 196 14.45 3.83 -6.63
N GLY A 197 14.61 2.52 -6.78
CA GLY A 197 13.71 1.53 -6.17
C GLY A 197 13.73 1.56 -4.64
N ASP A 198 14.87 1.87 -4.05
CA ASP A 198 15.06 1.93 -2.59
C ASP A 198 14.50 3.26 -2.03
N VAL A 199 14.77 4.39 -2.69
CA VAL A 199 14.14 5.69 -2.35
C VAL A 199 12.61 5.60 -2.48
N MET A 200 12.09 5.01 -3.56
CA MET A 200 10.65 4.78 -3.76
C MET A 200 10.04 3.96 -2.64
N LYS A 201 10.75 2.95 -2.13
CA LYS A 201 10.31 2.12 -1.00
C LYS A 201 10.28 2.90 0.31
N VAL A 202 11.31 3.71 0.58
CA VAL A 202 11.37 4.56 1.78
C VAL A 202 10.27 5.63 1.75
N MET A 203 10.10 6.34 0.62
CA MET A 203 9.00 7.29 0.40
C MET A 203 7.64 6.61 0.56
N GLY A 204 7.44 5.42 -0.02
CA GLY A 204 6.19 4.67 0.10
C GLY A 204 5.86 4.25 1.54
N PHE A 205 6.88 3.92 2.34
CA PHE A 205 6.71 3.63 3.76
C PHE A 205 6.29 4.88 4.56
N VAL A 206 7.01 6.00 4.39
CA VAL A 206 6.66 7.28 5.01
C VAL A 206 5.23 7.69 4.65
N ASN A 207 4.83 7.54 3.39
CA ASN A 207 3.51 7.89 2.90
C ASN A 207 2.38 7.04 3.50
N LYS A 208 2.53 5.70 3.55
CA LYS A 208 1.50 4.81 4.11
C LYS A 208 1.34 4.97 5.62
N PHE A 209 2.43 5.29 6.31
CA PHE A 209 2.50 5.42 7.77
C PHE A 209 2.62 6.88 8.22
N TYR A 210 2.14 7.83 7.41
CA TYR A 210 2.33 9.28 7.57
C TYR A 210 2.11 9.81 9.00
N GLN A 211 1.10 9.28 9.69
CA GLN A 211 0.73 9.57 11.08
C GLN A 211 1.84 9.36 12.12
N PHE A 212 2.88 8.61 11.78
CA PHE A 212 4.03 8.33 12.65
C PHE A 212 5.26 9.19 12.32
N PHE A 213 5.17 10.05 11.31
CA PHE A 213 6.25 10.92 10.83
C PHE A 213 5.90 12.40 11.02
N ASP A 214 6.94 13.22 11.17
CA ASP A 214 6.80 14.68 11.32
C ASP A 214 6.49 15.36 9.97
N GLY A 215 5.88 16.54 10.00
CA GLY A 215 5.54 17.30 8.79
C GLY A 215 6.75 17.60 7.89
N ASP A 216 7.94 17.81 8.46
CA ASP A 216 9.19 18.02 7.71
C ASP A 216 9.71 16.75 7.00
N LEU A 217 9.15 15.59 7.32
CA LEU A 217 9.38 14.32 6.61
C LEU A 217 8.28 14.03 5.58
N LEU A 218 7.06 14.56 5.77
CA LEU A 218 5.96 14.38 4.83
C LEU A 218 6.10 15.24 3.56
N ASN A 219 6.89 16.32 3.61
CA ASN A 219 7.18 17.19 2.46
C ASN A 219 8.43 16.77 1.64
N LEU A 220 9.06 15.63 1.95
CA LEU A 220 10.24 15.16 1.22
C LEU A 220 9.96 14.88 -0.26
N SER A 221 10.78 15.46 -1.13
CA SER A 221 10.87 15.12 -2.55
C SER A 221 11.88 13.99 -2.79
N PHE A 222 11.82 13.37 -3.97
CA PHE A 222 12.84 12.41 -4.41
C PHE A 222 14.23 13.07 -4.43
N GLN A 223 14.31 14.33 -4.88
CA GLN A 223 15.53 15.13 -4.88
C GLN A 223 16.07 15.43 -3.47
N ASN A 224 15.22 15.52 -2.43
CA ASN A 224 15.72 15.69 -1.05
C ASN A 224 16.48 14.46 -0.56
N PHE A 225 16.14 13.24 -1.02
CA PHE A 225 16.96 12.06 -0.77
C PHE A 225 18.29 12.12 -1.54
N GLU A 226 18.28 12.59 -2.77
CA GLU A 226 19.50 12.72 -3.58
C GLU A 226 20.49 13.73 -2.97
N VAL A 227 20.04 14.95 -2.70
CA VAL A 227 20.85 16.00 -2.09
C VAL A 227 21.24 15.64 -0.65
N GLY A 228 20.31 15.10 0.13
CA GLY A 228 20.51 14.78 1.55
C GLY A 228 21.39 13.56 1.80
N LEU A 229 21.50 12.64 0.84
CA LEU A 229 22.34 11.44 0.94
C LEU A 229 23.56 11.47 0.00
N ASP A 230 23.72 12.51 -0.82
CA ASP A 230 24.80 12.69 -1.81
C ASP A 230 24.77 11.61 -2.92
N LEU A 231 23.57 11.33 -3.45
CA LEU A 231 23.31 10.32 -4.48
C LEU A 231 23.09 10.97 -5.85
N TYR A 232 23.81 10.54 -6.88
CA TYR A 232 23.77 11.14 -8.22
C TYR A 232 23.23 10.19 -9.31
N PRO A 233 22.32 10.63 -10.20
CA PRO A 233 21.78 9.80 -11.27
C PRO A 233 22.72 9.71 -12.49
N GLY A 234 22.61 8.63 -13.28
CA GLY A 234 23.29 8.50 -14.58
C GLY A 234 24.31 7.36 -14.68
N GLY A 235 24.69 6.75 -13.57
CA GLY A 235 25.65 5.64 -13.55
C GLY A 235 25.04 4.32 -14.01
N PRO A 236 25.60 3.64 -15.03
CA PRO A 236 25.20 2.27 -15.37
C PRO A 236 25.70 1.25 -14.33
N PHE A 237 26.80 1.56 -13.62
CA PHE A 237 27.42 0.73 -12.58
C PHE A 237 28.06 1.63 -11.51
N GLY A 238 27.90 1.28 -10.23
CA GLY A 238 28.64 1.88 -9.12
C GLY A 238 28.18 3.27 -8.66
N GLU A 239 28.91 3.83 -7.70
CA GLU A 239 28.73 5.20 -7.20
C GLU A 239 29.14 6.21 -8.27
N VAL A 240 28.28 7.20 -8.51
CA VAL A 240 28.53 8.31 -9.44
C VAL A 240 29.06 9.49 -8.64
N LEU A 241 30.25 9.98 -8.99
CA LEU A 241 30.95 11.05 -8.26
C LEU A 241 30.34 12.46 -8.44
N GLY A 242 29.23 12.60 -9.16
CA GLY A 242 28.54 13.88 -9.39
C GLY A 242 27.88 13.97 -10.76
N ILE A 243 27.23 15.11 -11.06
CA ILE A 243 26.55 15.34 -12.34
C ILE A 243 27.55 15.90 -13.36
N TYR A 244 27.72 15.23 -14.50
CA TYR A 244 28.54 15.77 -15.59
C TYR A 244 27.82 16.93 -16.29
N ASP A 245 28.44 18.12 -16.27
CA ASP A 245 27.99 19.32 -17.00
C ASP A 245 28.75 19.40 -18.34
N GLU A 246 28.05 19.13 -19.44
CA GLU A 246 28.61 19.20 -20.80
C GLU A 246 29.14 20.59 -21.15
N THR A 247 28.55 21.66 -20.59
CA THR A 247 28.92 23.06 -20.89
C THR A 247 30.21 23.46 -20.19
N LYS A 248 30.46 22.93 -18.99
CA LYS A 248 31.66 23.19 -18.18
C LYS A 248 32.71 22.09 -18.29
N GLN A 249 32.42 21.01 -19.03
CA GLN A 249 33.23 19.80 -19.19
C GLN A 249 33.76 19.23 -17.86
N ARG A 250 32.97 19.35 -16.78
CA ARG A 250 33.36 18.95 -15.43
C ARG A 250 32.19 18.30 -14.70
N THR A 251 32.53 17.41 -13.78
CA THR A 251 31.58 16.87 -12.79
C THR A 251 31.28 17.96 -11.75
N LEU A 252 30.00 18.16 -11.45
CA LEU A 252 29.49 19.06 -10.41
C LEU A 252 28.90 18.25 -9.26
N LEU A 253 29.23 18.64 -8.03
CA LEU A 253 28.58 18.18 -6.81
C LEU A 253 27.39 19.08 -6.45
N TYR A 254 26.48 18.62 -5.59
CA TYR A 254 25.32 19.42 -5.16
C TYR A 254 25.70 20.79 -4.59
N GLN A 255 26.80 20.85 -3.83
CA GLN A 255 27.35 22.09 -3.26
C GLN A 255 27.89 23.09 -4.29
N ASP A 256 28.14 22.67 -5.53
CA ASP A 256 28.70 23.55 -6.58
C ASP A 256 27.62 24.38 -7.30
N TYR A 257 26.33 24.04 -7.09
CA TYR A 257 25.21 24.70 -7.78
C TYR A 257 23.93 24.88 -6.93
N LEU A 258 23.84 24.29 -5.74
CA LEU A 258 22.79 24.58 -4.76
C LEU A 258 23.35 25.40 -3.59
N PRO A 259 22.55 26.29 -2.97
CA PRO A 259 22.92 26.93 -1.72
C PRO A 259 23.25 25.89 -0.64
N ILE A 260 24.34 26.10 0.11
CA ILE A 260 24.77 25.19 1.19
C ILE A 260 23.64 24.96 2.21
N LYS A 261 22.81 25.98 2.47
CA LYS A 261 21.63 25.91 3.33
C LYS A 261 20.64 24.82 2.89
N ASP A 262 20.36 24.68 1.59
CA ASP A 262 19.45 23.67 1.05
C ASP A 262 20.02 22.25 1.15
N VAL A 263 21.35 22.14 1.00
CA VAL A 263 22.09 20.87 1.14
C VAL A 263 22.02 20.41 2.61
N VAL A 264 22.37 21.29 3.55
CA VAL A 264 22.29 21.02 5.00
C VAL A 264 20.85 20.72 5.43
N SER A 265 19.85 21.46 4.94
CA SER A 265 18.43 21.19 5.21
C SER A 265 17.99 19.81 4.73
N SER A 266 18.45 19.38 3.55
CA SER A 266 18.16 18.04 3.03
C SER A 266 18.85 16.94 3.85
N GLN A 267 20.12 17.15 4.24
CA GLN A 267 20.89 16.25 5.12
C GLN A 267 20.26 16.11 6.51
N ASP A 268 19.85 17.23 7.11
CA ASP A 268 19.11 17.30 8.37
C ASP A 268 17.84 16.44 8.33
N LYS A 269 17.04 16.55 7.27
CA LYS A 269 15.83 15.72 7.10
C LYS A 269 16.14 14.23 6.95
N MET A 270 17.25 13.87 6.30
CA MET A 270 17.68 12.45 6.21
C MET A 270 18.11 11.90 7.58
N ASN A 271 18.80 12.70 8.39
CA ASN A 271 19.15 12.34 9.76
C ASN A 271 17.89 12.24 10.66
N LEU A 272 16.93 13.15 10.49
CA LEU A 272 15.63 13.09 11.19
C LEU A 272 14.84 11.83 10.80
N LEU A 273 14.82 11.46 9.53
CA LEU A 273 14.20 10.23 9.04
C LEU A 273 14.85 8.99 9.67
N PHE A 274 16.19 8.92 9.67
CA PHE A 274 16.94 7.83 10.30
C PHE A 274 16.64 7.72 11.80
N LEU A 275 16.66 8.84 12.53
CA LEU A 275 16.30 8.88 13.96
C LEU A 275 14.86 8.44 14.19
N THR A 276 13.93 8.84 13.32
CA THR A 276 12.51 8.47 13.41
C THR A 276 12.32 6.98 13.20
N LEU A 277 12.99 6.37 12.22
CA LEU A 277 12.95 4.92 11.99
C LEU A 277 13.57 4.14 13.15
N LEU A 278 14.69 4.61 13.71
CA LEU A 278 15.29 4.03 14.93
C LEU A 278 14.32 4.10 16.12
N LYS A 279 13.76 5.28 16.42
CA LYS A 279 12.77 5.46 17.50
C LYS A 279 11.54 4.58 17.26
N LEU A 280 10.97 4.54 16.05
CA LEU A 280 9.82 3.68 15.74
C LEU A 280 10.12 2.19 15.92
N THR A 281 11.35 1.75 15.67
CA THR A 281 11.76 0.35 15.84
C THR A 281 11.92 -0.04 17.32
N PHE A 282 12.54 0.82 18.14
CA PHE A 282 12.90 0.49 19.52
C PHE A 282 11.99 1.06 20.62
N SER A 283 11.17 2.07 20.32
CA SER A 283 10.24 2.66 21.29
C SER A 283 9.12 1.68 21.66
N GLN A 284 9.31 0.96 22.75
CA GLN A 284 8.26 0.20 23.41
C GLN A 284 7.32 1.18 24.11
N SER A 285 6.04 1.20 23.73
CA SER A 285 5.00 1.88 24.51
C SER A 285 5.01 1.31 25.93
N LYS A 286 5.14 2.17 26.95
CA LYS A 286 4.99 1.72 28.35
C LYS A 286 3.65 1.00 28.49
N ALA A 287 3.64 -0.16 29.13
CA ALA A 287 2.44 -0.98 29.27
C ALA A 287 1.33 -0.19 30.01
N GLY A 288 0.32 0.27 29.26
CA GLY A 288 -0.79 1.09 29.77
C GLY A 288 -0.94 2.45 29.06
N GLU A 289 0.15 3.06 28.59
CA GLU A 289 0.10 4.36 27.88
C GLU A 289 -0.28 4.15 26.40
N LEU A 290 -1.60 4.05 26.19
CA LEU A 290 -2.35 4.15 24.93
C LEU A 290 -1.58 3.85 23.63
N GLN A 291 -1.79 2.62 23.13
CA GLN A 291 -1.52 2.19 21.75
C GLN A 291 -2.38 2.90 20.68
N LYS A 292 -2.80 4.16 20.90
CA LYS A 292 -3.81 4.89 20.11
C LYS A 292 -3.41 6.29 19.65
N THR A 293 -2.33 6.88 20.17
CA THR A 293 -1.88 8.19 19.67
C THR A 293 -1.11 8.00 18.37
N HIS A 294 -1.79 8.28 17.26
CA HIS A 294 -1.21 8.39 15.92
C HIS A 294 -0.44 9.73 15.84
N GLN A 295 0.79 9.72 16.35
CA GLN A 295 1.65 10.91 16.47
C GLN A 295 3.14 10.58 16.26
N PRO A 296 3.92 11.51 15.68
CA PRO A 296 5.36 11.40 15.53
C PRO A 296 6.09 11.35 16.88
N LEU A 297 7.22 10.62 16.92
CA LEU A 297 8.03 10.43 18.13
C LEU A 297 9.14 11.49 18.31
N THR A 298 9.39 12.29 17.29
CA THR A 298 10.48 13.27 17.24
C THR A 298 10.21 14.25 16.11
N ASN A 299 10.63 15.50 16.28
CA ASN A 299 10.66 16.51 15.21
C ASN A 299 12.10 17.02 15.00
N LEU A 300 12.28 17.93 14.04
CA LEU A 300 13.61 18.44 13.67
C LEU A 300 14.29 19.20 14.81
N ASP A 301 13.54 20.08 15.49
CA ASP A 301 14.07 20.92 16.58
C ASP A 301 14.52 20.06 17.78
N GLN A 302 13.75 19.03 18.14
CA GLN A 302 14.12 18.05 19.18
C GLN A 302 15.36 17.24 18.80
N MET A 303 15.57 16.92 17.52
CA MET A 303 16.80 16.25 17.08
C MET A 303 18.01 17.17 17.28
N LYS A 304 17.91 18.44 16.87
CA LYS A 304 19.01 19.42 16.98
C LYS A 304 19.35 19.77 18.43
N ALA A 305 18.38 19.75 19.34
CA ALA A 305 18.60 19.97 20.77
C ALA A 305 19.27 18.77 21.48
N GLN A 306 19.26 17.57 20.91
CA GLN A 306 19.82 16.36 21.54
C GLN A 306 21.32 16.22 21.26
N LYS A 307 22.15 16.17 22.33
CA LYS A 307 23.61 16.03 22.20
C LYS A 307 24.09 14.69 21.63
N LYS A 308 23.31 13.61 21.79
CA LYS A 308 23.64 12.24 21.37
C LYS A 308 22.38 11.46 20.93
N PRO A 309 21.72 11.86 19.83
CA PRO A 309 20.41 11.31 19.46
C PRO A 309 20.49 9.86 18.96
N PHE A 310 21.60 9.44 18.36
CA PHE A 310 21.75 8.12 17.74
C PHE A 310 22.37 7.05 18.66
N THR A 311 23.28 7.43 19.55
CA THR A 311 24.19 6.52 20.28
C THR A 311 23.52 5.29 20.90
N MET A 312 22.46 5.46 21.71
CA MET A 312 21.79 4.30 22.35
C MET A 312 21.02 3.43 21.35
N LEU A 313 20.37 4.05 20.36
CA LEU A 313 19.52 3.36 19.39
C LEU A 313 20.36 2.57 18.38
N VAL A 314 21.52 3.09 17.97
CA VAL A 314 22.48 2.38 17.09
C VAL A 314 23.09 1.18 17.81
N ARG A 315 23.37 1.27 19.13
CA ARG A 315 23.82 0.11 19.92
C ARG A 315 22.76 -0.99 20.03
N GLN A 316 21.49 -0.61 20.23
CA GLN A 316 20.37 -1.55 20.20
C GLN A 316 20.24 -2.20 18.81
N LEU A 317 20.41 -1.43 17.74
CA LEU A 317 20.41 -1.92 16.36
C LEU A 317 21.51 -2.95 16.09
N ARG A 318 22.76 -2.66 16.48
CA ARG A 318 23.89 -3.61 16.37
C ARG A 318 23.59 -4.95 17.06
N SER A 319 22.95 -4.91 18.23
CA SER A 319 22.60 -6.14 18.96
C SER A 319 21.49 -6.97 18.28
N GLY A 320 20.55 -6.32 17.58
CA GLY A 320 19.44 -6.98 16.90
C GLY A 320 19.75 -7.44 15.46
N ALA A 321 20.56 -6.66 14.73
CA ALA A 321 20.70 -6.75 13.27
C ALA A 321 21.04 -8.16 12.75
N ARG A 322 21.94 -8.91 13.43
CA ARG A 322 22.30 -10.27 13.00
C ARG A 322 21.12 -11.25 13.06
N THR A 323 20.23 -11.09 14.04
CA THR A 323 19.01 -11.92 14.17
C THR A 323 17.91 -11.51 13.19
N TRP A 324 17.87 -10.23 12.80
CA TRP A 324 16.88 -9.70 11.87
C TRP A 324 17.25 -9.91 10.39
N GLY A 325 18.52 -10.23 10.13
CA GLY A 325 19.09 -10.43 8.80
C GLY A 325 19.60 -9.13 8.18
N TYR A 326 20.86 -9.13 7.78
CA TYR A 326 21.52 -8.00 7.11
C TYR A 326 20.98 -7.78 5.69
N PRO A 327 21.06 -6.56 5.12
CA PRO A 327 20.77 -6.31 3.71
C PRO A 327 21.71 -7.11 2.80
N LYS A 328 21.29 -7.42 1.56
CA LYS A 328 22.04 -8.30 0.64
C LYS A 328 23.44 -7.78 0.29
N GLU A 329 23.62 -6.46 0.36
CA GLU A 329 24.86 -5.75 0.05
C GLU A 329 25.92 -5.87 1.14
N TRP A 330 25.51 -6.15 2.38
CA TRP A 330 26.39 -6.25 3.56
C TRP A 330 26.51 -7.69 4.07
N ARG A 331 26.39 -8.67 3.16
CA ARG A 331 26.59 -10.09 3.42
C ARG A 331 27.86 -10.58 2.76
N THR A 332 28.50 -11.58 3.34
CA THR A 332 29.61 -12.29 2.70
C THR A 332 29.12 -12.99 1.43
N ASN A 333 29.79 -12.74 0.29
CA ASN A 333 29.40 -13.27 -1.03
C ASN A 333 30.32 -14.42 -1.49
N ASP A 334 31.13 -14.96 -0.58
CA ASP A 334 32.27 -15.84 -0.89
C ASP A 334 31.89 -17.28 -1.24
N ILE A 335 30.59 -17.62 -1.14
CA ILE A 335 30.05 -18.97 -1.34
C ILE A 335 29.26 -18.97 -2.66
N SER A 336 29.57 -19.91 -3.56
CA SER A 336 28.81 -20.03 -4.81
C SER A 336 27.36 -20.44 -4.55
N LYS A 337 26.45 -20.15 -5.49
CA LYS A 337 25.04 -20.56 -5.36
C LYS A 337 24.87 -22.07 -5.18
N GLU A 338 25.76 -22.86 -5.78
CA GLU A 338 25.70 -24.33 -5.74
C GLU A 338 26.15 -24.85 -4.36
N GLU A 339 27.23 -24.31 -3.82
CA GLU A 339 27.70 -24.60 -2.46
C GLU A 339 26.73 -24.12 -1.37
N PHE A 340 26.00 -23.01 -1.59
CA PHE A 340 25.01 -22.53 -0.63
C PHE A 340 23.84 -23.52 -0.44
N PHE A 341 23.52 -24.31 -1.47
CA PHE A 341 22.54 -25.40 -1.40
C PHE A 341 23.17 -26.76 -1.05
N ALA A 342 24.47 -26.80 -0.76
CA ALA A 342 25.14 -27.94 -0.16
C ALA A 342 25.21 -27.78 1.38
N PRO A 343 25.31 -28.88 2.15
CA PRO A 343 25.61 -28.79 3.57
C PRO A 343 27.05 -28.30 3.76
N LYS A 344 27.22 -27.26 4.59
CA LYS A 344 28.52 -26.72 5.00
C LYS A 344 29.40 -27.76 5.68
N SER A 345 28.77 -28.62 6.48
CA SER A 345 29.39 -29.78 7.11
C SER A 345 28.34 -30.83 7.43
N LYS A 346 28.78 -32.08 7.51
CA LYS A 346 28.04 -33.20 8.11
C LYS A 346 28.55 -33.41 9.54
N LEU A 347 27.68 -33.81 10.47
CA LEU A 347 28.12 -34.18 11.83
C LEU A 347 28.88 -35.51 11.82
N PHE A 348 28.44 -36.45 10.98
CA PHE A 348 29.09 -37.74 10.76
C PHE A 348 29.67 -37.80 9.35
N GLU A 349 30.86 -38.38 9.19
CA GLU A 349 31.57 -38.46 7.90
C GLU A 349 30.78 -39.26 6.85
N ASN A 350 30.19 -40.37 7.29
CA ASN A 350 29.23 -41.15 6.53
C ASN A 350 27.82 -40.85 7.03
N ASP A 351 26.83 -40.97 6.16
CA ASP A 351 25.43 -41.00 6.60
C ASP A 351 25.17 -42.35 7.30
N GLU A 352 24.41 -42.35 8.39
CA GLU A 352 24.08 -43.53 9.20
C GLU A 352 23.18 -44.48 8.38
N ILE A 353 23.82 -45.36 7.61
CA ILE A 353 23.21 -46.45 6.84
C ILE A 353 23.62 -47.79 7.48
N GLU A 354 23.43 -47.92 8.79
CA GLU A 354 23.52 -49.19 9.52
C GLU A 354 22.14 -49.66 9.99
N GLU A 355 22.06 -50.88 10.52
CA GLU A 355 20.81 -51.60 10.72
C GLU A 355 19.78 -50.80 11.55
N PRO A 356 18.51 -50.70 11.11
CA PRO A 356 17.50 -49.94 11.81
C PRO A 356 17.21 -50.56 13.18
N VAL A 357 17.24 -49.73 14.22
CA VAL A 357 17.02 -50.12 15.63
C VAL A 357 15.70 -50.87 15.85
N ASP A 358 14.67 -50.59 15.03
CA ASP A 358 13.47 -51.44 14.92
C ASP A 358 13.37 -52.07 13.52
N PRO A 359 13.65 -53.38 13.37
CA PRO A 359 13.47 -54.11 12.11
C PRO A 359 12.02 -54.14 11.58
N LYS A 360 11.02 -53.80 12.38
CA LYS A 360 9.61 -53.66 11.94
C LYS A 360 9.30 -52.28 11.37
N MET A 361 10.09 -51.27 11.67
CA MET A 361 9.98 -49.90 11.14
C MET A 361 11.36 -49.41 10.70
N SER A 362 11.80 -49.91 9.55
CA SER A 362 13.13 -49.65 8.98
C SER A 362 13.35 -48.23 8.43
N GLU A 363 12.55 -47.25 8.83
CA GLU A 363 12.60 -45.88 8.32
C GLU A 363 13.58 -45.03 9.15
N ILE A 364 14.79 -44.84 8.63
CA ILE A 364 15.77 -43.89 9.19
C ILE A 364 15.40 -42.48 8.71
N LEU A 365 14.69 -41.73 9.57
CA LEU A 365 14.18 -40.39 9.23
C LEU A 365 15.26 -39.31 9.12
N THR A 366 16.39 -39.49 9.81
CA THR A 366 17.50 -38.53 9.87
C THR A 366 18.84 -39.24 9.68
N PRO A 367 19.28 -39.51 8.44
CA PRO A 367 20.53 -40.23 8.18
C PRO A 367 21.80 -39.48 8.61
N ASN A 368 21.73 -38.16 8.79
CA ASN A 368 22.83 -37.35 9.29
C ASN A 368 22.28 -36.01 9.82
N ILE A 369 23.09 -35.29 10.59
CA ILE A 369 22.81 -33.91 11.00
C ILE A 369 23.69 -32.99 10.15
N TYR A 370 23.05 -32.10 9.40
CA TYR A 370 23.69 -31.20 8.45
C TYR A 370 23.75 -29.77 9.00
N GLN A 371 24.94 -29.16 8.99
CA GLN A 371 25.06 -27.71 9.12
C GLN A 371 24.95 -27.07 7.74
N TRP A 372 24.21 -25.96 7.64
CA TRP A 372 23.97 -25.27 6.38
C TRP A 372 24.68 -23.93 6.34
N HIS A 373 24.92 -23.41 5.14
CA HIS A 373 25.37 -22.04 4.96
C HIS A 373 24.23 -21.06 5.35
N HIS A 374 24.62 -19.96 5.99
CA HIS A 374 23.71 -18.89 6.39
C HIS A 374 24.10 -17.58 5.73
N ASN A 375 23.14 -16.66 5.64
CA ASN A 375 23.36 -15.29 5.17
C ASN A 375 24.04 -14.46 6.28
N GLU A 376 25.32 -14.71 6.51
CA GLU A 376 26.12 -13.99 7.49
C GLU A 376 26.50 -12.58 6.99
N PRO A 377 26.75 -11.62 7.90
CA PRO A 377 27.27 -10.30 7.52
C PRO A 377 28.69 -10.38 6.95
N VAL A 378 29.15 -9.28 6.36
CA VAL A 378 30.59 -9.04 6.13
C VAL A 378 31.37 -8.99 7.47
N PRO A 379 32.71 -9.14 7.46
CA PRO A 379 33.53 -9.01 8.66
C PRO A 379 33.32 -7.65 9.38
N LEU A 380 33.53 -7.62 10.70
CA LEU A 380 33.28 -6.42 11.53
C LEU A 380 34.08 -5.18 11.10
N GLU A 381 35.21 -5.39 10.42
CA GLU A 381 36.08 -4.33 9.88
C GLU A 381 35.47 -3.66 8.63
N ASP A 382 34.68 -4.41 7.85
CA ASP A 382 34.03 -3.96 6.61
C ASP A 382 32.52 -3.67 6.78
N ASP A 383 31.92 -4.05 7.91
CA ASP A 383 30.48 -3.87 8.19
C ASP A 383 30.13 -2.39 8.44
N PRO A 384 29.38 -1.72 7.53
CA PRO A 384 29.04 -0.30 7.69
C PRO A 384 28.23 -0.01 8.95
N LEU A 385 27.56 -1.02 9.54
CA LEU A 385 26.81 -0.84 10.79
C LEU A 385 27.73 -0.66 12.01
N GLN A 386 28.96 -1.17 12.01
CA GLN A 386 29.87 -1.08 13.16
C GLN A 386 30.66 0.22 13.25
N ILE A 387 30.67 1.03 12.18
CA ILE A 387 31.37 2.31 12.08
C ILE A 387 31.03 3.21 13.30
N PRO A 388 32.02 3.63 14.12
CA PRO A 388 31.74 4.36 15.37
C PRO A 388 31.15 5.75 15.14
N GLU A 389 31.49 6.41 14.02
CA GLU A 389 30.98 7.72 13.61
C GLU A 389 29.44 7.74 13.47
N LEU A 390 28.82 6.59 13.14
CA LEU A 390 27.36 6.41 13.07
C LEU A 390 26.64 6.73 14.41
N GLU A 391 27.32 6.58 15.56
CA GLU A 391 26.77 6.94 16.87
C GLU A 391 26.73 8.46 17.13
N LYS A 392 27.48 9.25 16.35
CA LYS A 392 27.71 10.69 16.53
C LYS A 392 27.07 11.51 15.41
N ASP A 393 27.46 11.25 14.17
CA ASP A 393 27.12 12.07 13.00
C ASP A 393 25.88 11.54 12.23
N GLY A 394 25.32 10.41 12.70
CA GLY A 394 24.11 9.80 12.17
C GLY A 394 24.31 9.16 10.80
N ILE A 395 23.28 9.16 9.96
CA ILE A 395 23.29 8.45 8.67
C ILE A 395 24.44 8.90 7.76
N LEU A 396 24.84 10.16 7.87
CA LEU A 396 25.86 10.79 7.01
C LEU A 396 27.27 10.22 7.22
N ALA A 397 27.52 9.51 8.33
CA ALA A 397 28.78 8.80 8.59
C ALA A 397 29.07 7.69 7.57
N LEU A 398 28.04 7.15 6.89
CA LEU A 398 28.19 6.10 5.89
C LEU A 398 28.49 6.67 4.49
N LYS A 399 29.04 5.84 3.60
CA LYS A 399 29.18 6.16 2.17
C LYS A 399 27.81 6.38 1.53
N PRO A 400 27.66 7.25 0.50
CA PRO A 400 26.36 7.60 -0.08
C PRO A 400 25.45 6.40 -0.38
N GLN A 401 25.98 5.35 -1.03
CA GLN A 401 25.19 4.17 -1.36
C GLN A 401 24.79 3.35 -0.11
N ASP A 402 25.66 3.28 0.91
CA ASP A 402 25.37 2.61 2.18
C ASP A 402 24.29 3.33 3.00
N ARG A 403 24.18 4.67 2.88
CA ARG A 403 23.11 5.45 3.52
C ARG A 403 21.73 4.98 3.10
N ILE A 404 21.49 4.82 1.79
CA ILE A 404 20.19 4.39 1.26
C ILE A 404 19.94 2.89 1.52
N ILE A 405 21.00 2.05 1.51
CA ILE A 405 20.90 0.64 1.92
C ILE A 405 20.45 0.53 3.38
N LEU A 406 21.03 1.32 4.29
CA LEU A 406 20.62 1.33 5.70
C LEU A 406 19.19 1.84 5.87
N LEU A 407 18.78 2.91 5.19
CA LEU A 407 17.41 3.41 5.26
C LEU A 407 16.39 2.36 4.74
N ARG A 408 16.71 1.63 3.67
CA ARG A 408 15.88 0.48 3.22
C ARG A 408 15.82 -0.61 4.27
N ALA A 409 16.96 -1.03 4.83
CA ALA A 409 17.02 -2.08 5.85
C ALA A 409 16.23 -1.67 7.10
N MET A 410 16.36 -0.41 7.54
CA MET A 410 15.58 0.17 8.62
C MET A 410 14.08 0.18 8.36
N VAL A 411 13.63 0.41 7.12
CA VAL A 411 12.20 0.28 6.74
C VAL A 411 11.71 -1.17 6.88
N ASP A 412 12.49 -2.15 6.43
CA ASP A 412 12.16 -3.58 6.55
C ASP A 412 12.16 -4.07 8.01
N TRP A 413 13.15 -3.66 8.79
CA TRP A 413 13.23 -3.96 10.23
C TRP A 413 12.14 -3.24 11.02
N CYS A 414 11.81 -1.98 10.70
CA CYS A 414 10.71 -1.26 11.33
C CYS A 414 9.36 -1.94 11.03
N GLY A 415 9.09 -2.31 9.78
CA GLY A 415 7.85 -3.01 9.39
C GLY A 415 7.65 -4.38 10.04
N SER A 416 8.73 -5.04 10.47
CA SER A 416 8.68 -6.37 11.11
C SER A 416 8.76 -6.32 12.65
N GLN A 417 9.57 -5.41 13.21
CA GLN A 417 9.87 -5.35 14.65
C GLN A 417 9.07 -4.28 15.40
N SER A 418 8.76 -3.13 14.78
CA SER A 418 8.03 -2.05 15.45
C SER A 418 6.63 -2.49 15.85
N ALA A 419 6.32 -2.40 17.14
CA ALA A 419 4.97 -2.70 17.63
C ALA A 419 3.91 -1.76 17.05
N ARG A 420 4.24 -0.47 16.84
CA ARG A 420 3.29 0.52 16.29
C ARG A 420 2.96 0.21 14.83
N ILE A 421 3.99 0.05 13.99
CA ILE A 421 3.82 -0.20 12.55
C ILE A 421 3.24 -1.59 12.28
N ARG A 422 3.68 -2.64 13.00
CA ARG A 422 3.15 -4.00 12.83
C ARG A 422 1.68 -4.11 13.21
N ASN A 423 1.24 -3.41 14.25
CA ASN A 423 -0.19 -3.36 14.63
C ASN A 423 -1.04 -2.62 13.59
N GLU A 424 -0.53 -1.52 13.01
CA GLU A 424 -1.18 -0.82 11.90
C GLU A 424 -1.24 -1.70 10.63
N ILE A 425 -0.16 -2.40 10.27
CA ILE A 425 -0.17 -3.38 9.17
C ILE A 425 -1.20 -4.47 9.43
N TYR A 426 -1.31 -4.97 10.67
CA TYR A 426 -2.33 -5.96 11.03
C TYR A 426 -3.75 -5.41 10.85
N HIS A 427 -4.02 -4.17 11.32
CA HIS A 427 -5.30 -3.48 11.12
C HIS A 427 -5.66 -3.35 9.64
N LEU A 428 -4.75 -2.80 8.82
CA LEU A 428 -4.96 -2.58 7.38
C LEU A 428 -5.01 -3.86 6.54
N SER A 429 -4.50 -4.98 7.05
CA SER A 429 -4.57 -6.29 6.37
C SER A 429 -5.73 -7.18 6.82
N HIS A 430 -6.36 -6.88 7.96
CA HIS A 430 -7.47 -7.64 8.54
C HIS A 430 -8.73 -6.76 8.68
N THR A 431 -8.97 -5.90 7.69
CA THR A 431 -10.21 -5.14 7.56
C THR A 431 -11.41 -6.09 7.48
N ARG A 432 -12.60 -5.64 7.89
CA ARG A 432 -13.83 -6.48 7.91
C ARG A 432 -14.31 -6.92 6.52
N ARG A 433 -13.68 -6.45 5.46
CA ARG A 433 -14.09 -6.56 4.06
C ARG A 433 -12.85 -6.58 3.18
N ASP A 434 -12.80 -7.55 2.27
CA ASP A 434 -11.76 -7.62 1.23
C ASP A 434 -12.02 -6.67 0.04
N PRO A 435 -10.97 -6.29 -0.71
CA PRO A 435 -11.10 -5.68 -2.04
C PRO A 435 -12.01 -6.50 -2.96
N ALA A 436 -12.90 -5.84 -3.71
CA ALA A 436 -13.87 -6.53 -4.57
C ALA A 436 -13.22 -7.43 -5.63
N PHE A 437 -12.03 -7.09 -6.13
CA PHE A 437 -11.24 -7.89 -7.08
C PHE A 437 -10.35 -8.95 -6.42
N GLY A 438 -10.43 -9.12 -5.10
CA GLY A 438 -9.62 -10.05 -4.31
C GLY A 438 -8.25 -9.49 -3.90
N VAL A 439 -7.57 -10.28 -3.08
CA VAL A 439 -6.39 -9.90 -2.29
C VAL A 439 -5.10 -10.05 -3.11
N GLN A 440 -4.83 -9.10 -4.02
CA GLN A 440 -3.68 -9.10 -4.95
C GLN A 440 -2.40 -8.49 -4.35
N THR A 441 -1.23 -8.73 -4.96
CA THR A 441 0.06 -8.20 -4.46
C THR A 441 0.15 -6.67 -4.55
N GLN A 442 -0.30 -6.10 -5.67
CA GLN A 442 -0.24 -4.66 -5.98
C GLN A 442 -1.51 -4.25 -6.73
N HIS A 443 -1.98 -3.03 -6.49
CA HIS A 443 -3.05 -2.40 -7.26
C HIS A 443 -2.86 -0.89 -7.37
N ALA A 444 -3.53 -0.26 -8.32
CA ALA A 444 -3.45 1.18 -8.56
C ALA A 444 -4.82 1.78 -8.91
N PRO A 445 -4.98 3.11 -8.83
CA PRO A 445 -6.19 3.80 -9.25
C PRO A 445 -6.61 3.44 -10.69
N ARG A 446 -7.90 3.14 -10.90
CA ARG A 446 -8.44 2.74 -12.20
C ARG A 446 -8.15 3.76 -13.30
N TYR A 447 -8.22 5.06 -12.99
CA TYR A 447 -7.98 6.10 -14.00
C TYR A 447 -6.51 6.18 -14.47
N LEU A 448 -5.55 5.72 -13.66
CA LEU A 448 -4.12 5.63 -14.04
C LEU A 448 -3.81 4.33 -14.79
N VAL A 449 -4.58 3.26 -14.54
CA VAL A 449 -4.46 1.99 -15.28
C VAL A 449 -5.19 2.03 -16.61
N GLU A 450 -6.44 2.51 -16.66
CA GLU A 450 -7.32 2.47 -17.84
C GLU A 450 -7.45 3.79 -18.60
N GLY A 451 -7.18 4.92 -17.96
CA GLY A 451 -7.42 6.28 -18.47
C GLY A 451 -8.70 6.90 -17.90
N SER A 452 -8.71 8.23 -17.76
CA SER A 452 -9.83 9.01 -17.22
C SER A 452 -11.11 8.82 -18.06
N ALA A 453 -11.02 8.96 -19.38
CA ALA A 453 -12.14 8.80 -20.31
C ALA A 453 -12.81 7.41 -20.25
N VAL A 454 -12.02 6.35 -20.09
CA VAL A 454 -12.53 4.97 -19.93
C VAL A 454 -13.24 4.82 -18.59
N THR A 455 -12.69 5.41 -17.52
CA THR A 455 -13.30 5.40 -16.18
C THR A 455 -14.68 6.07 -16.20
N TYR A 456 -14.82 7.24 -16.85
CA TYR A 456 -16.12 7.89 -17.06
C TYR A 456 -17.08 7.08 -17.95
N ALA A 457 -16.59 6.38 -18.98
CA ALA A 457 -17.42 5.49 -19.80
C ALA A 457 -17.95 4.28 -18.99
N GLN A 458 -17.13 3.71 -18.11
CA GLN A 458 -17.55 2.65 -17.20
C GLN A 458 -18.54 3.14 -16.16
N PHE A 459 -18.35 4.32 -15.58
CA PHE A 459 -19.34 4.92 -14.68
C PHE A 459 -20.71 5.09 -15.34
N ARG A 460 -20.77 5.63 -16.57
CA ARG A 460 -22.01 5.75 -17.35
C ARG A 460 -22.67 4.39 -17.60
N LYS A 461 -21.87 3.36 -17.91
CA LYS A 461 -22.34 1.97 -18.06
C LYS A 461 -22.92 1.42 -16.75
N LEU A 462 -22.29 1.72 -15.61
CA LEU A 462 -22.79 1.34 -14.29
C LEU A 462 -24.13 2.02 -13.98
N CYS A 463 -24.26 3.33 -14.18
CA CYS A 463 -25.51 4.07 -14.03
C CYS A 463 -26.65 3.44 -14.85
N SER A 464 -26.41 3.09 -16.11
CA SER A 464 -27.38 2.43 -16.99
C SER A 464 -27.80 1.03 -16.49
N ILE A 465 -26.85 0.23 -16.00
CA ILE A 465 -27.11 -1.09 -15.41
C ILE A 465 -27.94 -0.96 -14.14
N VAL A 466 -27.56 -0.07 -13.22
CA VAL A 466 -28.25 0.16 -11.94
C VAL A 466 -29.65 0.72 -12.19
N GLN A 467 -29.83 1.65 -13.13
CA GLN A 467 -31.14 2.11 -13.56
C GLN A 467 -32.03 0.96 -14.03
N SER A 468 -31.50 0.10 -14.92
CA SER A 468 -32.24 -1.05 -15.44
C SER A 468 -32.60 -2.05 -14.33
N ARG A 469 -31.69 -2.30 -13.37
CA ARG A 469 -31.99 -3.15 -12.20
C ARG A 469 -33.11 -2.59 -11.33
N TYR A 470 -33.10 -1.29 -11.01
CA TYR A 470 -34.17 -0.67 -10.22
C TYR A 470 -35.51 -0.64 -10.95
N GLU A 471 -35.53 -0.40 -12.26
CA GLU A 471 -36.76 -0.46 -13.07
C GLU A 471 -37.36 -1.86 -13.12
N ILE A 472 -36.55 -2.89 -13.35
CA ILE A 472 -37.00 -4.29 -13.34
C ILE A 472 -37.49 -4.66 -11.94
N ARG A 473 -36.78 -4.21 -10.90
CA ARG A 473 -37.17 -4.48 -9.51
C ARG A 473 -38.47 -3.79 -9.10
N SER A 474 -38.73 -2.55 -9.51
CA SER A 474 -40.00 -1.86 -9.20
C SER A 474 -41.20 -2.48 -9.91
N LYS A 475 -41.00 -3.00 -11.13
CA LYS A 475 -42.02 -3.73 -11.91
C LYS A 475 -42.37 -5.10 -11.33
N LYS A 476 -41.53 -5.71 -10.47
CA LYS A 476 -41.81 -7.03 -9.85
C LYS A 476 -43.02 -6.96 -8.90
N LYS A 477 -44.02 -7.82 -9.15
CA LYS A 477 -45.30 -7.91 -8.40
C LYS A 477 -45.14 -7.90 -6.87
N HIS A 478 -44.15 -8.63 -6.32
CA HIS A 478 -43.94 -8.69 -4.87
C HIS A 478 -43.36 -7.38 -4.30
N VAL A 479 -42.50 -6.69 -5.06
CA VAL A 479 -41.90 -5.40 -4.68
C VAL A 479 -42.95 -4.31 -4.72
N LYS A 480 -43.78 -4.26 -5.77
CA LYS A 480 -44.89 -3.31 -5.88
C LYS A 480 -45.86 -3.40 -4.68
N LYS A 481 -46.15 -4.62 -4.20
CA LYS A 481 -46.95 -4.86 -2.98
C LYS A 481 -46.22 -4.51 -1.67
N GLN A 482 -44.88 -4.54 -1.65
CA GLN A 482 -44.10 -4.10 -0.48
C GLN A 482 -43.99 -2.58 -0.41
N LEU A 483 -43.86 -1.91 -1.56
CA LEU A 483 -43.86 -0.44 -1.69
C LEU A 483 -45.21 0.16 -1.29
N SER A 484 -46.34 -0.40 -1.75
CA SER A 484 -47.68 0.05 -1.34
C SER A 484 -47.94 -0.10 0.16
N ASN A 485 -47.18 -0.98 0.83
CA ASN A 485 -47.34 -1.30 2.25
C ASN A 485 -46.25 -0.66 3.12
N GLY A 486 -45.45 0.27 2.58
CA GLY A 486 -44.39 0.99 3.29
C GLY A 486 -43.17 0.15 3.72
N LYS A 487 -43.14 -1.16 3.46
CA LYS A 487 -42.12 -2.07 4.03
C LYS A 487 -40.70 -1.92 3.45
N LYS A 488 -40.48 -0.99 2.53
CA LYS A 488 -39.20 -0.70 1.85
C LYS A 488 -39.09 0.78 1.53
N GLU A 489 -39.02 1.62 2.57
CA GLU A 489 -38.89 3.08 2.44
C GLU A 489 -37.63 3.46 1.64
N ASP A 490 -36.51 2.81 1.94
CA ASP A 490 -35.23 2.96 1.23
C ASP A 490 -35.35 2.80 -0.29
N LEU A 491 -36.07 1.76 -0.73
CA LEU A 491 -36.32 1.51 -2.16
C LEU A 491 -37.28 2.55 -2.76
N SER A 492 -38.23 3.05 -1.97
CA SER A 492 -39.14 4.13 -2.39
C SER A 492 -38.38 5.44 -2.63
N ILE A 493 -37.46 5.78 -1.72
CA ILE A 493 -36.57 6.95 -1.85
C ILE A 493 -35.66 6.80 -3.07
N LYS A 494 -35.00 5.65 -3.23
CA LYS A 494 -34.12 5.37 -4.39
C LYS A 494 -34.88 5.42 -5.72
N LEU A 495 -36.15 4.98 -5.77
CA LEU A 495 -36.98 5.11 -6.97
C LEU A 495 -37.37 6.57 -7.28
N LYS A 496 -37.68 7.40 -6.27
CA LYS A 496 -37.94 8.84 -6.46
C LYS A 496 -36.71 9.56 -7.01
N ILE A 497 -35.53 9.32 -6.42
CA ILE A 497 -34.25 9.89 -6.90
C ILE A 497 -34.00 9.50 -8.37
N LEU A 498 -34.28 8.25 -8.74
CA LEU A 498 -34.13 7.76 -10.10
C LEU A 498 -35.15 8.39 -11.07
N GLU A 499 -36.37 8.72 -10.62
CA GLU A 499 -37.35 9.48 -11.40
C GLU A 499 -36.94 10.96 -11.58
N GLU A 500 -36.39 11.61 -10.54
CA GLU A 500 -35.81 12.96 -10.64
C GLU A 500 -34.66 13.02 -11.65
N ILE A 501 -33.69 12.09 -11.54
CA ILE A 501 -32.54 12.01 -12.46
C ILE A 501 -33.02 11.83 -13.90
N LYS A 502 -34.01 10.97 -14.13
CA LYS A 502 -34.61 10.78 -15.46
C LYS A 502 -35.29 12.03 -15.99
N GLN A 503 -36.01 12.77 -15.15
CA GLN A 503 -36.69 13.98 -15.58
C GLN A 503 -35.68 15.05 -16.02
N ILE A 504 -34.58 15.21 -15.28
CA ILE A 504 -33.46 16.10 -15.66
C ILE A 504 -32.82 15.63 -16.97
N LEU A 505 -32.52 14.33 -17.09
CA LEU A 505 -31.87 13.78 -18.27
C LEU A 505 -32.78 13.67 -19.50
N LYS A 506 -34.10 13.79 -19.39
CA LYS A 506 -35.00 13.55 -20.54
C LYS A 506 -34.80 14.57 -21.66
N ASP A 507 -34.70 15.84 -21.27
CA ASP A 507 -34.89 16.99 -22.15
C ASP A 507 -33.57 17.56 -22.73
N MET A 508 -32.43 16.90 -22.45
CA MET A 508 -31.08 17.40 -22.81
C MET A 508 -30.45 16.78 -24.08
N PRO A 509 -29.50 17.45 -24.76
CA PRO A 509 -28.63 16.89 -25.79
C PRO A 509 -27.77 15.71 -25.31
N LYS A 510 -27.25 14.88 -26.23
CA LYS A 510 -26.51 13.65 -25.87
C LYS A 510 -25.17 13.90 -25.16
N GLU A 511 -24.43 14.92 -25.56
CA GLU A 511 -23.14 15.27 -24.94
C GLU A 511 -23.34 15.95 -23.58
N GLU A 512 -24.33 16.85 -23.47
CA GLU A 512 -24.69 17.45 -22.18
C GLU A 512 -25.29 16.43 -21.20
N LYS A 513 -26.00 15.39 -21.69
CA LYS A 513 -26.44 14.22 -20.89
C LYS A 513 -25.28 13.49 -20.23
N ASP A 514 -24.14 13.35 -20.91
CA ASP A 514 -22.96 12.70 -20.35
C ASP A 514 -22.35 13.53 -19.22
N GLN A 515 -22.21 14.85 -19.42
CA GLN A 515 -21.66 15.75 -18.40
C GLN A 515 -22.62 15.91 -17.20
N THR A 516 -23.92 16.04 -17.44
CA THR A 516 -24.91 16.14 -16.37
C THR A 516 -25.09 14.84 -15.59
N MET A 517 -24.89 13.67 -16.20
CA MET A 517 -24.84 12.40 -15.47
C MET A 517 -23.68 12.37 -14.45
N ILE A 518 -22.54 12.99 -14.77
CA ILE A 518 -21.40 13.14 -13.83
C ILE A 518 -21.71 14.21 -12.77
N ASN A 519 -22.36 15.32 -13.13
CA ASN A 519 -22.77 16.35 -12.16
C ASN A 519 -23.77 15.82 -11.12
N LEU A 520 -24.62 14.85 -11.50
CA LEU A 520 -25.57 14.17 -10.62
C LEU A 520 -24.94 13.06 -9.75
N TYR A 521 -23.60 12.96 -9.68
CA TYR A 521 -22.88 11.90 -8.94
C TYR A 521 -23.40 11.69 -7.50
N GLU A 522 -23.63 12.76 -6.73
CA GLU A 522 -24.12 12.67 -5.34
C GLU A 522 -25.52 12.04 -5.22
N LYS A 523 -26.35 12.15 -6.27
CA LYS A 523 -27.64 11.44 -6.34
C LYS A 523 -27.46 9.98 -6.75
N TRP A 524 -26.49 9.69 -7.61
CA TRP A 524 -26.14 8.32 -8.02
C TRP A 524 -25.46 7.53 -6.89
N GLU A 525 -24.64 8.15 -6.05
CA GLU A 525 -23.99 7.53 -4.90
C GLU A 525 -25.01 6.91 -3.94
N LYS A 526 -26.09 7.65 -3.64
CA LYS A 526 -27.26 7.18 -2.88
C LYS A 526 -28.02 6.04 -3.56
N LEU A 527 -27.86 5.83 -4.87
CA LEU A 527 -28.42 4.67 -5.59
C LEU A 527 -27.49 3.45 -5.58
N PHE A 528 -26.18 3.64 -5.37
CA PHE A 528 -25.23 2.52 -5.30
C PHE A 528 -25.19 1.87 -3.91
N GLU A 529 -25.47 2.65 -2.86
CA GLU A 529 -25.52 2.19 -1.47
C GLU A 529 -26.41 0.93 -1.31
N GLY A 530 -25.77 -0.17 -0.91
CA GLY A 530 -26.41 -1.48 -0.69
C GLY A 530 -26.52 -2.39 -1.93
N GLU A 531 -26.20 -1.90 -3.14
CA GLU A 531 -26.02 -2.73 -4.34
C GLU A 531 -24.55 -3.00 -4.65
N LEU A 532 -23.71 -1.97 -4.49
CA LEU A 532 -22.25 -2.04 -4.62
C LEU A 532 -21.60 -1.46 -3.37
N PRO A 533 -20.42 -1.95 -2.98
CA PRO A 533 -19.65 -1.35 -1.90
C PRO A 533 -18.97 -0.04 -2.36
N ASP A 534 -18.40 -0.01 -3.58
CA ASP A 534 -17.75 1.17 -4.17
C ASP A 534 -18.15 1.35 -5.65
N ASN A 535 -17.72 2.46 -6.27
CA ASN A 535 -17.93 2.72 -7.70
C ASN A 535 -16.65 3.28 -8.38
N PRO A 536 -16.59 3.34 -9.73
CA PRO A 536 -15.37 3.75 -10.46
C PRO A 536 -14.91 5.20 -10.23
N LEU A 537 -15.78 6.08 -9.71
CA LEU A 537 -15.47 7.48 -9.42
C LEU A 537 -15.31 7.77 -7.90
N SER A 538 -15.40 6.76 -7.04
CA SER A 538 -15.04 6.87 -5.62
C SER A 538 -13.56 7.27 -5.46
N ASN A 539 -13.20 7.90 -4.34
CA ASN A 539 -11.79 8.21 -4.06
C ASN A 539 -10.99 6.91 -3.83
N PRO A 540 -10.02 6.54 -4.68
CA PRO A 540 -9.25 5.32 -4.51
C PRO A 540 -8.30 5.36 -3.31
N PHE A 541 -8.05 6.53 -2.71
CA PHE A 541 -7.17 6.70 -1.54
C PHE A 541 -7.97 6.84 -0.22
N GLY A 542 -9.30 6.90 -0.27
CA GLY A 542 -10.14 7.19 0.90
C GLY A 542 -10.58 5.97 1.72
N ASP A 543 -10.45 4.74 1.18
CA ASP A 543 -10.83 3.50 1.87
C ASP A 543 -9.57 2.72 2.28
N GLU A 544 -9.44 2.47 3.60
CA GLU A 544 -8.35 1.72 4.23
C GLU A 544 -8.14 0.33 3.63
N VAL A 545 -9.20 -0.31 3.10
CA VAL A 545 -9.16 -1.61 2.43
C VAL A 545 -8.16 -1.64 1.26
N TYR A 546 -7.88 -0.48 0.65
CA TYR A 546 -6.93 -0.34 -0.45
C TYR A 546 -5.53 0.13 -0.01
N LYS A 547 -5.44 0.95 1.05
CA LYS A 547 -4.23 1.67 1.50
C LYS A 547 -2.94 0.82 1.49
N LEU A 548 -2.94 -0.37 2.07
CA LEU A 548 -1.72 -1.16 2.28
C LEU A 548 -1.03 -1.60 0.99
N ARG A 549 -1.79 -1.97 -0.06
CA ARG A 549 -1.26 -2.57 -1.31
C ARG A 549 -1.41 -1.68 -2.54
N GLN A 550 -1.92 -0.47 -2.35
CA GLN A 550 -1.91 0.58 -3.35
C GLN A 550 -0.49 0.95 -3.72
N GLN A 551 -0.25 1.22 -5.00
CA GLN A 551 0.91 1.98 -5.44
C GLN A 551 0.47 3.42 -5.69
N GLU A 552 0.70 4.29 -4.70
CA GLU A 552 0.29 5.69 -4.75
C GLU A 552 1.00 6.45 -5.88
N PHE A 553 2.31 6.22 -6.03
CA PHE A 553 3.14 6.90 -7.02
C PHE A 553 2.99 6.37 -8.46
N PHE A 554 2.18 5.33 -8.70
CA PHE A 554 2.00 4.75 -10.03
C PHE A 554 1.20 5.70 -10.92
N ILE A 555 1.70 6.04 -12.12
CA ILE A 555 1.01 6.93 -13.06
C ILE A 555 0.62 6.26 -14.39
N GLY A 556 1.16 5.08 -14.70
CA GLY A 556 0.74 4.35 -15.90
C GLY A 556 1.50 3.06 -16.16
N ARG A 557 0.82 2.12 -16.85
CA ARG A 557 1.37 0.84 -17.33
C ARG A 557 1.25 0.76 -18.85
N VAL A 558 2.38 0.55 -19.53
CA VAL A 558 2.45 0.52 -21.00
C VAL A 558 2.94 -0.85 -21.48
N PRO A 559 2.11 -1.63 -22.21
CA PRO A 559 2.51 -2.91 -22.80
C PRO A 559 3.79 -2.80 -23.64
N HIS A 560 4.66 -3.82 -23.56
CA HIS A 560 6.00 -3.85 -24.20
C HIS A 560 7.01 -2.78 -23.75
N ILE A 561 6.66 -1.91 -22.81
CA ILE A 561 7.58 -0.90 -22.25
C ILE A 561 7.79 -1.12 -20.76
N GLY A 562 6.75 -1.05 -19.94
CA GLY A 562 6.84 -1.21 -18.48
C GLY A 562 5.94 -0.23 -17.73
N ASP A 563 6.31 0.11 -16.50
CA ASP A 563 5.53 0.95 -15.60
C ASP A 563 6.20 2.32 -15.38
N PHE A 564 5.38 3.35 -15.12
CA PHE A 564 5.81 4.72 -14.86
C PHE A 564 5.33 5.19 -13.50
N TYR A 565 6.19 5.96 -12.81
CA TYR A 565 5.96 6.44 -11.46
C TYR A 565 6.29 7.94 -11.30
N LEU A 566 5.56 8.62 -10.42
CA LEU A 566 5.75 10.01 -10.01
C LEU A 566 5.82 10.05 -8.46
N PRO A 567 7.02 10.08 -7.86
CA PRO A 567 7.18 10.03 -6.41
C PRO A 567 6.77 11.37 -5.78
N ARG A 568 5.63 11.39 -5.09
CA ARG A 568 5.06 12.58 -4.42
C ARG A 568 4.43 12.17 -3.10
N LEU A 569 4.97 12.61 -1.97
CA LEU A 569 4.46 12.25 -0.64
C LEU A 569 3.11 12.91 -0.30
N HIS A 570 2.58 12.54 0.87
CA HIS A 570 1.37 13.07 1.50
C HIS A 570 0.08 12.75 0.71
N THR A 571 -0.08 11.47 0.39
CA THR A 571 -1.27 10.89 -0.29
C THR A 571 -2.51 10.79 0.58
N TYR A 572 -2.33 10.72 1.90
CA TYR A 572 -3.42 10.62 2.86
C TYR A 572 -3.45 11.91 3.71
N PRO A 573 -3.79 13.08 3.13
CA PRO A 573 -3.77 14.34 3.84
C PRO A 573 -4.86 14.41 4.90
N ASP A 574 -4.60 15.19 5.95
CA ASP A 574 -5.64 15.64 6.87
C ASP A 574 -6.54 16.69 6.19
N GLU A 575 -7.74 16.91 6.73
CA GLU A 575 -8.76 17.76 6.11
C GLU A 575 -8.27 19.21 5.87
N GLY A 576 -8.36 19.68 4.62
CA GLY A 576 -8.08 21.06 4.22
C GLY A 576 -6.82 21.29 3.38
N ILE A 577 -5.93 20.29 3.26
CA ILE A 577 -4.69 20.38 2.46
C ILE A 577 -5.01 20.10 0.97
N ILE A 578 -4.41 20.87 0.05
CA ILE A 578 -4.52 20.56 -1.40
C ILE A 578 -3.62 19.38 -1.74
N SER A 579 -4.22 18.26 -2.16
CA SER A 579 -3.51 17.07 -2.63
C SER A 579 -4.06 16.59 -3.96
N THR A 580 -3.17 16.13 -4.84
CA THR A 580 -3.50 15.51 -6.14
C THR A 580 -4.08 14.09 -6.00
N TYR A 581 -4.04 13.52 -4.80
CA TYR A 581 -4.47 12.17 -4.51
C TYR A 581 -5.96 12.09 -4.14
N ILE A 582 -6.81 12.41 -5.11
CA ILE A 582 -8.26 12.46 -4.95
C ILE A 582 -8.99 11.67 -6.06
N ASN A 583 -10.31 11.60 -6.00
CA ASN A 583 -11.14 11.02 -7.04
C ASN A 583 -11.00 11.78 -8.38
N VAL A 584 -11.07 11.05 -9.50
CA VAL A 584 -10.87 11.60 -10.86
C VAL A 584 -11.77 12.78 -11.22
N ARG A 585 -12.98 12.88 -10.63
CA ARG A 585 -13.89 14.02 -10.80
C ARG A 585 -13.30 15.31 -10.21
N ASN A 586 -12.85 15.25 -8.96
CA ASN A 586 -12.30 16.42 -8.28
C ASN A 586 -10.89 16.72 -8.81
N LEU A 587 -10.12 15.69 -9.17
CA LEU A 587 -8.80 15.83 -9.78
C LEU A 587 -8.87 16.63 -11.07
N LYS A 588 -9.78 16.28 -11.99
CA LYS A 588 -9.99 17.06 -13.22
C LYS A 588 -10.40 18.51 -12.92
N SER A 589 -11.31 18.73 -11.98
CA SER A 589 -11.67 20.09 -11.56
C SER A 589 -10.51 20.86 -10.91
N MET A 590 -9.49 20.19 -10.34
CA MET A 590 -8.27 20.86 -9.93
C MET A 590 -7.37 21.18 -11.12
N HIS A 591 -7.18 20.24 -12.05
CA HIS A 591 -6.40 20.45 -13.27
C HIS A 591 -6.89 21.71 -14.02
N ASP A 592 -8.20 21.81 -14.23
CA ASP A 592 -8.84 22.98 -14.86
C ASP A 592 -8.55 24.30 -14.09
N LYS A 593 -8.50 24.27 -12.75
CA LYS A 593 -8.24 25.45 -11.91
C LYS A 593 -6.80 25.93 -11.95
N TYR A 594 -5.83 25.01 -11.99
CA TYR A 594 -4.42 25.37 -12.14
C TYR A 594 -4.15 25.89 -13.56
N ALA A 595 -4.70 25.24 -14.59
CA ALA A 595 -4.59 25.67 -15.98
C ALA A 595 -5.20 27.07 -16.23
N ASN A 596 -6.32 27.39 -15.56
CA ASN A 596 -6.95 28.72 -15.61
C ASN A 596 -6.26 29.79 -14.72
N GLY A 597 -5.26 29.42 -13.90
CA GLY A 597 -4.64 30.34 -12.95
C GLY A 597 -5.50 30.70 -11.72
N GLU A 598 -6.58 29.96 -11.43
CA GLU A 598 -7.38 30.16 -10.21
C GLU A 598 -6.63 29.75 -8.93
N ILE A 599 -5.67 28.83 -9.04
CA ILE A 599 -4.81 28.40 -7.94
C ILE A 599 -3.35 28.71 -8.30
N ASP A 600 -2.91 29.88 -7.87
CA ASP A 600 -1.52 30.34 -7.92
C ASP A 600 -0.73 29.85 -6.68
N SER A 601 0.61 29.95 -6.78
CA SER A 601 1.61 29.74 -5.73
C SER A 601 1.21 30.32 -4.37
N LEU A 602 0.68 31.54 -4.31
CA LEU A 602 0.20 32.16 -3.07
C LEU A 602 -1.04 31.43 -2.51
N ALA A 603 -2.01 31.07 -3.36
CA ALA A 603 -3.22 30.36 -2.93
C ALA A 603 -2.90 28.92 -2.45
N LEU A 604 -1.82 28.34 -2.95
CA LEU A 604 -1.25 27.07 -2.50
C LEU A 604 -0.49 27.23 -1.18
N PHE A 605 0.29 28.31 -1.01
CA PHE A 605 0.96 28.68 0.25
C PHE A 605 -0.02 28.89 1.40
N GLU A 606 -1.12 29.61 1.15
CA GLU A 606 -2.21 29.85 2.11
C GLU A 606 -2.88 28.58 2.65
N LYS A 607 -2.84 27.49 1.87
CA LYS A 607 -3.46 26.19 2.20
C LYS A 607 -2.42 25.15 2.63
N ASN A 608 -1.29 25.61 3.17
CA ASN A 608 -0.18 24.77 3.63
C ASN A 608 0.35 23.80 2.55
N GLY A 609 0.34 24.21 1.28
CA GLY A 609 0.82 23.37 0.16
C GLY A 609 2.27 22.91 0.30
N GLN A 610 3.08 23.59 1.11
CA GLN A 610 4.44 23.20 1.50
C GLN A 610 4.52 21.85 2.26
N ILE A 611 3.40 21.30 2.74
CA ILE A 611 3.35 19.94 3.32
C ILE A 611 3.47 18.87 2.21
N MET A 612 3.08 19.19 0.98
CA MET A 612 3.33 18.33 -0.18
C MET A 612 4.76 18.52 -0.70
N SER A 613 5.35 17.45 -1.23
CA SER A 613 6.60 17.53 -1.99
C SER A 613 6.52 18.56 -3.12
N THR A 614 7.42 19.54 -3.15
CA THR A 614 7.47 20.61 -4.17
C THR A 614 8.14 20.15 -5.46
N GLN A 615 9.33 19.57 -5.37
CA GLN A 615 10.02 18.95 -6.50
C GLN A 615 9.42 17.58 -6.85
N PHE A 616 9.70 17.09 -8.07
CA PHE A 616 9.24 15.79 -8.54
C PHE A 616 10.24 15.16 -9.53
N LYS A 617 10.17 13.84 -9.72
CA LYS A 617 10.77 13.15 -10.88
C LYS A 617 9.72 12.28 -11.56
N VAL A 618 9.84 12.07 -12.87
CA VAL A 618 9.15 10.93 -13.52
C VAL A 618 10.14 9.80 -13.68
N LEU A 619 9.80 8.63 -13.15
CA LEU A 619 10.60 7.42 -13.20
C LEU A 619 9.93 6.39 -14.11
N TYR A 620 10.73 5.76 -14.97
CA TYR A 620 10.37 4.57 -15.73
C TYR A 620 10.99 3.32 -15.07
N HIS A 621 10.21 2.26 -14.95
CA HIS A 621 10.62 0.98 -14.39
C HIS A 621 10.41 -0.12 -15.44
N ASP A 622 11.51 -0.79 -15.84
CA ASP A 622 11.49 -1.96 -16.72
C ASP A 622 11.05 -3.21 -15.96
N THR A 623 9.76 -3.21 -15.57
CA THR A 623 9.08 -4.32 -14.91
C THR A 623 9.07 -5.58 -15.76
N ILE A 624 9.10 -5.47 -17.08
CA ILE A 624 9.09 -6.61 -18.00
C ILE A 624 10.40 -7.40 -17.85
N SER A 625 11.54 -6.71 -17.91
CA SER A 625 12.85 -7.34 -17.73
C SER A 625 13.02 -7.88 -16.30
N LEU A 626 12.60 -7.13 -15.27
CA LEU A 626 12.65 -7.60 -13.89
C LEU A 626 11.82 -8.88 -13.65
N ILE A 627 10.58 -8.93 -14.16
CA ILE A 627 9.70 -10.10 -14.04
C ILE A 627 10.31 -11.29 -14.78
N ARG A 628 10.87 -11.08 -15.97
CA ARG A 628 11.52 -12.15 -16.75
C ARG A 628 12.74 -12.71 -16.04
N ASP A 629 13.66 -11.84 -15.60
CA ASP A 629 14.88 -12.26 -14.90
C ASP A 629 14.56 -13.03 -13.63
N THR A 630 13.59 -12.53 -12.84
CA THR A 630 13.10 -13.21 -11.63
C THR A 630 12.47 -14.57 -11.96
N ALA A 631 11.64 -14.66 -13.01
CA ALA A 631 11.01 -15.91 -13.43
C ALA A 631 12.00 -16.92 -14.04
N GLN A 632 13.16 -16.46 -14.53
CA GLN A 632 14.24 -17.30 -15.05
C GLN A 632 15.33 -17.61 -14.00
N GLY A 633 15.19 -17.16 -12.75
CA GLY A 633 16.19 -17.35 -11.70
C GLY A 633 17.50 -16.59 -11.91
N GLN A 634 17.53 -15.65 -12.85
CA GLN A 634 18.71 -14.86 -13.20
C GLN A 634 19.07 -13.90 -12.06
N PRO A 635 20.37 -13.64 -11.81
CA PRO A 635 20.77 -12.63 -10.83
C PRO A 635 20.24 -11.25 -11.24
N THR A 636 19.64 -10.56 -10.27
CA THR A 636 19.17 -9.17 -10.38
C THR A 636 20.12 -8.17 -9.71
N LEU A 637 21.13 -8.66 -8.97
CA LEU A 637 22.21 -7.85 -8.40
C LEU A 637 23.03 -7.23 -9.54
N GLY A 638 23.38 -5.94 -9.43
CA GLY A 638 24.16 -5.22 -10.43
C GLY A 638 23.41 -4.86 -11.72
N LYS A 639 22.10 -5.15 -11.83
CA LYS A 639 21.26 -4.76 -12.96
C LYS A 639 20.39 -3.55 -12.62
N THR A 640 20.25 -2.64 -13.58
CA THR A 640 19.40 -1.45 -13.46
C THR A 640 18.07 -1.66 -14.16
N TYR A 641 16.97 -1.53 -13.42
CA TYR A 641 15.60 -1.55 -13.98
C TYR A 641 14.92 -0.17 -13.88
N TRP A 642 15.52 0.78 -13.16
CA TRP A 642 14.95 2.10 -12.90
C TRP A 642 15.70 3.19 -13.68
N TYR A 643 14.93 4.08 -14.30
CA TYR A 643 15.43 5.16 -15.13
C TYR A 643 14.66 6.45 -14.80
N GLU A 644 15.37 7.55 -14.59
CA GLU A 644 14.81 8.89 -14.61
C GLU A 644 14.40 9.24 -16.04
N MET A 645 13.27 9.94 -16.21
CA MET A 645 12.79 10.47 -17.50
C MET A 645 12.72 12.00 -17.50
N CYS A 646 12.48 12.62 -16.35
CA CYS A 646 12.58 14.07 -16.10
C CYS A 646 12.68 14.36 -14.59
N HIS A 647 13.13 15.57 -14.24
CA HIS A 647 13.37 16.01 -12.85
C HIS A 647 12.97 17.46 -12.54
N ASP A 648 12.45 18.18 -13.53
CA ASP A 648 11.89 19.53 -13.42
C ASP A 648 10.75 19.72 -14.45
N THR A 649 9.99 20.81 -14.39
CA THR A 649 8.97 21.09 -15.42
C THR A 649 9.51 21.27 -16.84
N ARG A 650 10.74 21.77 -17.01
CA ARG A 650 11.36 21.96 -18.33
C ARG A 650 11.62 20.61 -19.03
N THR A 651 12.29 19.68 -18.35
CA THR A 651 12.54 18.32 -18.83
C THR A 651 11.26 17.49 -18.94
N LEU A 652 10.20 17.82 -18.18
CA LEU A 652 8.87 17.26 -18.39
C LEU A 652 8.26 17.68 -19.74
N LYS A 653 8.41 18.95 -20.17
CA LYS A 653 7.98 19.40 -21.51
C LYS A 653 8.73 18.65 -22.62
N GLU A 654 10.05 18.55 -22.51
CA GLU A 654 10.88 17.77 -23.45
C GLU A 654 10.45 16.29 -23.50
N PHE A 655 10.05 15.71 -22.36
CA PHE A 655 9.54 14.35 -22.29
C PHE A 655 8.15 14.21 -22.95
N LEU A 656 7.25 15.20 -22.79
CA LEU A 656 5.94 15.22 -23.47
C LEU A 656 6.09 15.29 -25.00
N GLU A 657 7.01 16.11 -25.51
CA GLU A 657 7.36 16.16 -26.95
C GLU A 657 7.97 14.83 -27.44
N PHE A 658 8.82 14.20 -26.62
CA PHE A 658 9.37 12.89 -26.92
C PHE A 658 8.29 11.80 -26.97
N LEU A 659 7.27 11.85 -26.11
CA LEU A 659 6.13 10.93 -26.13
C LEU A 659 5.31 11.04 -27.43
N ASP A 660 5.10 12.24 -27.97
CA ASP A 660 4.41 12.42 -29.26
C ASP A 660 5.12 11.67 -30.40
N CYS A 661 6.46 11.72 -30.45
CA CYS A 661 7.26 10.97 -31.41
C CYS A 661 6.98 9.45 -31.36
N LYS A 662 6.56 8.91 -30.21
CA LYS A 662 6.22 7.48 -30.02
C LYS A 662 4.76 7.16 -30.30
N ILE A 663 3.85 8.10 -30.05
CA ILE A 663 2.40 7.92 -30.23
C ILE A 663 2.03 7.94 -31.72
N VAL A 664 2.70 8.76 -32.54
CA VAL A 664 2.46 8.87 -33.98
C VAL A 664 2.64 7.51 -34.68
N VAL A 665 1.65 7.15 -35.51
CA VAL A 665 1.76 6.01 -36.42
C VAL A 665 2.51 6.47 -37.67
N ALA A 666 3.53 5.72 -38.08
CA ALA A 666 4.35 6.02 -39.25
C ALA A 666 3.56 5.78 -40.57
N GLU A 667 2.64 6.68 -40.88
CA GLU A 667 1.89 6.70 -42.16
C GLU A 667 2.21 7.93 -43.02
N ASN A 668 2.80 8.99 -42.43
CA ASN A 668 3.04 10.26 -43.12
C ASN A 668 4.43 10.41 -43.78
N GLN A 669 5.40 9.53 -43.48
CA GLN A 669 6.77 9.64 -44.05
C GLN A 669 6.95 9.03 -45.46
N ALA A 670 5.87 8.58 -46.11
CA ALA A 670 5.92 8.04 -47.46
C ALA A 670 5.77 9.10 -48.57
N LYS A 671 5.73 10.40 -48.25
CA LYS A 671 5.54 11.49 -49.23
C LYS A 671 6.53 12.66 -49.16
N ASP A 672 7.20 12.89 -48.03
CA ASP A 672 8.09 14.06 -47.87
C ASP A 672 9.60 13.74 -48.08
N SER A 673 9.93 12.58 -48.64
CA SER A 673 11.32 12.16 -48.93
C SER A 673 11.62 12.01 -50.43
N GLN A 674 10.81 12.59 -51.30
CA GLN A 674 11.07 12.68 -52.75
C GLN A 674 10.70 14.05 -53.31
N LEU A 675 11.49 15.08 -52.95
CA LEU A 675 11.52 16.37 -53.64
C LEU A 675 12.81 17.11 -53.27
N GLY A 676 13.93 16.70 -53.89
CA GLY A 676 15.22 17.27 -53.56
C GLY A 676 16.43 16.50 -54.06
N GLU A 677 16.45 16.07 -55.33
CA GLU A 677 17.66 15.98 -56.17
C GLU A 677 17.27 15.50 -57.58
N ALA A 678 17.69 16.26 -58.58
CA ALA A 678 17.57 15.94 -60.01
C ALA A 678 18.86 16.41 -60.70
N SER A 679 19.20 15.82 -61.85
CA SER A 679 20.53 15.77 -62.50
C SER A 679 21.54 14.86 -61.75
N GLU A 680 22.31 13.97 -62.39
CA GLU A 680 22.61 13.82 -63.83
C GLU A 680 22.89 12.33 -64.25
N SER A 681 22.72 12.06 -65.55
CA SER A 681 23.02 10.85 -66.38
C SER A 681 23.74 9.58 -65.82
N GLY A 682 23.27 8.38 -66.26
CA GLY A 682 23.88 7.03 -66.03
C GLY A 682 25.02 6.65 -67.00
N PRO A 683 25.25 5.35 -67.41
CA PRO A 683 24.39 4.14 -67.32
C PRO A 683 25.07 2.86 -66.71
N GLN A 684 24.35 1.71 -66.73
CA GLN A 684 24.81 0.35 -66.33
C GLN A 684 25.77 -0.31 -67.37
N PRO A 685 26.43 -1.47 -67.06
CA PRO A 685 25.85 -2.83 -67.23
C PRO A 685 26.10 -3.80 -66.03
N GLU A 686 25.21 -4.77 -65.72
CA GLU A 686 25.24 -6.24 -66.05
C GLU A 686 26.47 -7.03 -65.56
N GLU A 687 26.43 -8.32 -65.14
CA GLU A 687 25.39 -9.31 -64.81
C GLU A 687 26.04 -10.50 -64.03
N SER A 688 25.23 -11.42 -63.47
CA SER A 688 25.61 -12.83 -63.12
C SER A 688 26.53 -13.07 -61.89
N LYS A 689 26.51 -14.20 -61.16
CA LYS A 689 25.57 -15.34 -61.08
C LYS A 689 25.80 -16.19 -59.81
N ASP A 690 24.74 -16.90 -59.40
CA ASP A 690 24.66 -18.23 -58.76
C ASP A 690 25.46 -18.60 -57.47
N GLU A 691 24.66 -19.02 -56.48
CA GLU A 691 24.93 -19.87 -55.30
C GLU A 691 25.58 -21.24 -55.64
N PRO A 692 26.17 -22.04 -54.70
CA PRO A 692 25.54 -22.41 -53.42
C PRO A 692 26.40 -22.69 -52.17
N LYS A 693 25.66 -22.82 -51.06
CA LYS A 693 25.93 -23.38 -49.72
C LYS A 693 27.14 -24.31 -49.53
N ASP A 694 27.78 -24.17 -48.36
CA ASP A 694 27.84 -25.29 -47.39
C ASP A 694 27.85 -24.77 -45.93
N GLU A 695 27.45 -25.62 -44.97
CA GLU A 695 27.28 -25.26 -43.55
C GLU A 695 28.50 -25.65 -42.70
N SER A 696 28.99 -24.76 -41.80
CA SER A 696 29.33 -25.12 -40.40
C SER A 696 29.98 -24.01 -39.56
N LYS A 697 29.66 -24.05 -38.25
CA LYS A 697 30.33 -23.49 -37.06
C LYS A 697 30.38 -21.98 -36.82
N ASP A 698 29.56 -21.57 -35.84
CA ASP A 698 29.92 -20.59 -34.80
C ASP A 698 31.34 -20.82 -34.24
N GLU A 699 32.18 -19.78 -34.21
CA GLU A 699 32.48 -19.03 -32.98
C GLU A 699 33.50 -17.89 -33.22
N SER A 700 33.23 -16.71 -32.66
CA SER A 700 34.17 -15.60 -32.39
C SER A 700 34.91 -14.90 -33.56
N LYS A 701 34.57 -13.63 -33.84
CA LYS A 701 35.35 -12.46 -33.37
C LYS A 701 34.91 -11.09 -33.94
N ASP A 702 34.88 -10.13 -33.03
CA ASP A 702 35.35 -8.75 -33.14
C ASP A 702 34.91 -7.88 -34.33
N GLU A 703 33.91 -7.05 -34.02
CA GLU A 703 33.85 -5.62 -34.31
C GLU A 703 34.96 -5.01 -35.19
N LYS A 704 34.55 -4.47 -36.36
CA LYS A 704 35.19 -3.26 -36.88
C LYS A 704 34.25 -2.42 -37.76
N GLY A 705 34.00 -1.19 -37.30
CA GLY A 705 33.63 -0.08 -38.18
C GLY A 705 32.16 0.05 -38.55
N LYS A 706 31.42 0.82 -37.76
CA LYS A 706 31.12 2.23 -38.10
C LYS A 706 30.31 2.89 -36.98
N SER A 707 31.00 3.63 -36.12
CA SER A 707 30.41 4.61 -35.20
C SER A 707 29.85 5.81 -35.99
N GLY A 708 28.74 5.60 -36.69
CA GLY A 708 27.94 6.69 -37.25
C GLY A 708 27.20 7.38 -36.10
N THR A 709 27.34 8.70 -36.01
CA THR A 709 26.65 9.56 -35.04
C THR A 709 25.14 9.49 -35.22
N ALA A 710 24.49 8.52 -34.56
CA ALA A 710 23.05 8.52 -34.37
C ALA A 710 22.68 9.69 -33.44
N SER A 711 21.66 10.45 -33.81
CA SER A 711 21.15 11.57 -33.00
C SER A 711 20.90 11.14 -31.55
N ILE A 712 21.39 11.95 -30.59
CA ILE A 712 21.36 11.67 -29.13
C ILE A 712 19.92 11.36 -28.64
N ILE A 713 18.91 11.87 -29.34
CA ILE A 713 17.49 11.54 -29.14
C ILE A 713 17.04 10.48 -30.16
N ASN A 714 16.55 9.33 -29.69
CA ASN A 714 15.89 8.36 -30.56
C ASN A 714 14.48 8.87 -30.93
N LYS A 715 14.34 9.70 -31.97
CA LYS A 715 13.03 10.23 -32.40
C LYS A 715 12.16 9.23 -33.18
N ASN A 716 12.61 7.98 -33.37
CA ASN A 716 11.86 7.00 -34.16
C ASN A 716 10.54 6.57 -33.47
N PRO A 717 9.43 6.42 -34.22
CA PRO A 717 8.16 5.99 -33.67
C PRO A 717 8.16 4.51 -33.23
N LEU A 718 7.14 4.14 -32.46
CA LEU A 718 6.91 2.73 -32.11
C LEU A 718 6.61 1.88 -33.37
N PRO A 719 6.96 0.57 -33.38
CA PRO A 719 6.75 -0.29 -34.55
C PRO A 719 5.29 -0.28 -35.02
N LYS A 720 5.05 -0.16 -36.33
CA LYS A 720 3.69 -0.04 -36.90
C LYS A 720 2.78 -1.25 -36.59
N GLU A 721 3.37 -2.39 -36.27
CA GLU A 721 2.69 -3.64 -35.91
C GLU A 721 1.56 -3.46 -34.89
N SER A 722 0.46 -4.19 -35.08
CA SER A 722 -0.77 -4.08 -34.28
C SER A 722 -0.58 -4.36 -32.78
N ARG A 723 0.40 -5.18 -32.41
CA ARG A 723 0.75 -5.46 -30.99
C ARG A 723 1.15 -4.22 -30.20
N PHE A 724 1.62 -3.15 -30.85
CA PHE A 724 1.96 -1.87 -30.21
C PHE A 724 0.80 -0.87 -30.19
N ASN A 725 -0.37 -1.15 -30.78
CA ASN A 725 -1.53 -0.25 -30.69
C ASN A 725 -2.05 -0.07 -29.26
N PRO A 726 -2.13 -1.11 -28.41
CA PRO A 726 -2.40 -0.93 -26.97
C PRO A 726 -1.36 -0.04 -26.29
N ALA A 727 -0.07 -0.18 -26.65
CA ALA A 727 1.00 0.66 -26.10
C ALA A 727 0.84 2.14 -26.48
N ARG A 728 0.54 2.44 -27.76
CA ARG A 728 0.23 3.82 -28.22
C ARG A 728 -0.93 4.44 -27.44
N ASN A 729 -2.01 3.68 -27.21
CA ASN A 729 -3.16 4.19 -26.45
C ASN A 729 -2.80 4.47 -24.99
N LYS A 730 -2.00 3.62 -24.35
CA LYS A 730 -1.52 3.84 -22.96
C LYS A 730 -0.53 5.00 -22.88
N LEU A 731 0.36 5.18 -23.85
CA LEU A 731 1.25 6.34 -23.93
C LEU A 731 0.49 7.65 -24.17
N ARG A 732 -0.61 7.62 -24.94
CA ARG A 732 -1.50 8.77 -25.06
C ARG A 732 -2.10 9.13 -23.69
N PHE A 733 -2.67 8.19 -22.96
CA PHE A 733 -3.21 8.46 -21.62
C PHE A 733 -2.16 8.96 -20.63
N LEU A 734 -0.92 8.42 -20.70
CA LEU A 734 0.20 8.90 -19.90
C LEU A 734 0.59 10.34 -20.26
N LYS A 735 0.63 10.68 -21.56
CA LYS A 735 0.87 12.03 -22.04
C LYS A 735 -0.24 12.98 -21.59
N ASP A 736 -1.50 12.61 -21.79
CA ASP A 736 -2.67 13.41 -21.41
C ASP A 736 -2.61 13.71 -19.89
N TYR A 737 -2.38 12.69 -19.05
CA TYR A 737 -2.24 12.86 -17.61
C TYR A 737 -1.05 13.74 -17.20
N LEU A 738 0.14 13.51 -17.77
CA LEU A 738 1.33 14.31 -17.48
C LEU A 738 1.20 15.75 -17.98
N SER A 739 0.46 15.98 -19.07
CA SER A 739 0.17 17.31 -19.60
C SER A 739 -0.82 18.07 -18.72
N GLU A 740 -1.87 17.43 -18.19
CA GLU A 740 -2.78 18.07 -17.23
C GLU A 740 -2.11 18.29 -15.86
N MET A 741 -1.16 17.42 -15.47
CA MET A 741 -0.36 17.59 -14.26
C MET A 741 0.72 18.68 -14.38
N TYR A 742 1.11 19.08 -15.59
CA TYR A 742 2.19 20.05 -15.83
C TYR A 742 1.99 21.37 -15.06
N ASP A 743 0.79 21.95 -15.17
CA ASP A 743 0.49 23.26 -14.56
C ASP A 743 0.52 23.18 -13.02
N ILE A 744 0.07 22.06 -12.44
CA ILE A 744 0.16 21.79 -11.00
C ILE A 744 1.63 21.72 -10.57
N LEU A 745 2.44 20.94 -11.28
CA LEU A 745 3.85 20.74 -10.95
C LEU A 745 4.64 22.05 -11.05
N LYS A 746 4.32 22.90 -12.04
CA LYS A 746 4.89 24.25 -12.21
C LYS A 746 4.62 25.13 -10.99
N VAL A 747 3.37 25.20 -10.53
CA VAL A 747 3.02 26.00 -9.33
C VAL A 747 3.66 25.45 -8.05
N PHE A 748 3.94 24.15 -7.97
CA PHE A 748 4.70 23.56 -6.85
C PHE A 748 6.20 23.88 -6.89
N GLU A 749 6.80 24.03 -8.07
CA GLU A 749 8.19 24.51 -8.21
C GLU A 749 8.28 26.00 -7.85
N GLU A 750 7.39 26.83 -8.39
CA GLU A 750 7.29 28.27 -8.09
C GLU A 750 7.03 28.55 -6.60
N LEU A 751 6.22 27.71 -5.94
CA LEU A 751 6.01 27.76 -4.49
C LEU A 751 7.32 27.59 -3.70
N ARG A 752 8.23 26.71 -4.14
CA ARG A 752 9.53 26.52 -3.47
C ARG A 752 10.42 27.74 -3.68
N GLU A 753 10.49 28.25 -4.91
CA GLU A 753 11.36 29.39 -5.24
C GLU A 753 10.93 30.66 -4.50
N GLN A 754 9.62 30.94 -4.40
CA GLN A 754 9.11 32.15 -3.76
C GLN A 754 8.97 32.04 -2.23
N TYR A 755 8.58 30.87 -1.72
CA TYR A 755 8.16 30.71 -0.32
C TYR A 755 8.88 29.59 0.44
N GLY A 756 9.85 28.89 -0.15
CA GLY A 756 10.46 27.66 0.42
C GLY A 756 11.00 27.79 1.85
N ASP A 757 11.49 28.97 2.22
CA ASP A 757 12.02 29.29 3.56
C ASP A 757 10.98 29.87 4.55
N THR A 758 9.77 30.18 4.09
CA THR A 758 8.79 30.94 4.86
C THR A 758 7.70 30.04 5.41
N LYS A 759 7.47 30.02 6.73
CA LYS A 759 6.28 29.37 7.32
C LYS A 759 5.05 30.28 7.21
N PRO A 760 3.87 29.78 6.81
CA PRO A 760 2.67 30.60 6.68
C PRO A 760 2.18 31.07 8.05
N SER A 761 2.26 32.38 8.31
CA SER A 761 1.71 33.02 9.51
C SER A 761 0.59 33.98 9.14
N GLN A 762 -0.41 34.18 10.01
CA GLN A 762 -1.55 35.07 9.70
C GLN A 762 -1.11 36.51 9.37
N ARG A 763 0.00 36.98 9.95
CA ARG A 763 0.59 38.31 9.64
C ARG A 763 1.26 38.32 8.27
N LEU A 764 2.02 37.27 7.92
CA LEU A 764 2.71 37.15 6.63
C LEU A 764 1.72 36.94 5.48
N LEU A 765 0.72 36.07 5.62
CA LEU A 765 -0.31 35.84 4.59
C LEU A 765 -1.04 37.14 4.23
N ARG A 766 -1.47 37.92 5.23
CA ARG A 766 -2.09 39.25 5.01
C ARG A 766 -1.15 40.27 4.34
N ARG A 767 0.17 40.16 4.54
CA ARG A 767 1.17 41.01 3.85
C ARG A 767 1.39 40.55 2.41
N SER A 768 1.44 39.24 2.17
CA SER A 768 1.65 38.66 0.84
C SER A 768 0.46 38.91 -0.08
N GLN A 769 -0.76 38.69 0.40
CA GLN A 769 -2.00 39.05 -0.31
C GLN A 769 -2.01 40.51 -0.79
N ARG A 770 -1.50 41.44 0.03
CA ARG A 770 -1.39 42.86 -0.34
C ARG A 770 -0.27 43.15 -1.34
N ARG A 771 0.82 42.38 -1.34
CA ARG A 771 1.89 42.49 -2.34
C ARG A 771 1.43 42.03 -3.72
N ASN A 772 0.72 40.89 -3.82
CA ASN A 772 0.21 40.41 -5.11
C ASN A 772 -0.82 41.37 -5.73
N VAL A 773 -1.61 42.10 -4.92
CA VAL A 773 -2.48 43.18 -5.41
C VAL A 773 -1.68 44.35 -6.02
N SER A 774 -0.46 44.61 -5.55
CA SER A 774 0.39 45.69 -6.07
C SER A 774 1.04 45.38 -7.43
N TYR A 775 1.15 44.09 -7.80
CA TYR A 775 1.66 43.65 -9.11
C TYR A 775 0.55 43.48 -10.16
N GLY A 776 -0.72 43.62 -9.77
CA GLY A 776 -1.89 43.42 -10.65
C GLY A 776 -2.39 44.68 -11.36
N PHE A 777 -1.65 45.79 -11.32
CA PHE A 777 -1.99 47.06 -11.96
C PHE A 777 -0.72 47.69 -12.54
N ASP A 778 -0.79 48.23 -13.76
CA ASP A 778 0.35 48.71 -14.56
C ASP A 778 1.36 49.60 -13.80
N SER A 779 2.66 49.29 -13.90
CA SER A 779 3.72 50.28 -14.14
C SER A 779 5.07 49.64 -14.45
N ASP A 780 5.73 50.07 -15.54
CA ASP A 780 7.18 50.20 -15.53
C ASP A 780 7.56 51.18 -14.41
N ALA A 781 8.29 50.75 -13.38
CA ALA A 781 8.89 51.65 -12.38
C ALA A 781 9.95 50.93 -11.53
N GLU A 782 11.22 51.15 -11.90
CA GLU A 782 12.44 51.22 -11.08
C GLU A 782 12.83 50.06 -10.15
N GLU A 783 14.11 49.65 -10.29
CA GLU A 783 14.85 48.90 -9.27
C GLU A 783 14.83 49.66 -7.93
N ALA A 784 14.45 48.98 -6.86
CA ALA A 784 14.65 49.44 -5.49
C ALA A 784 15.44 48.39 -4.73
N ASP A 785 16.67 48.76 -4.38
CA ASP A 785 17.67 47.90 -3.73
C ASP A 785 17.25 47.35 -2.36
N VAL A 786 17.99 46.33 -1.95
CA VAL A 786 17.82 45.58 -0.71
C VAL A 786 18.05 46.45 0.54
N ASP A 787 17.09 46.40 1.48
CA ASP A 787 17.42 46.47 2.91
C ASP A 787 16.57 45.45 3.68
N MET A 788 17.20 44.34 4.08
CA MET A 788 16.64 43.30 4.94
C MET A 788 17.28 43.42 6.32
N GLY A 789 16.99 44.52 7.01
CA GLY A 789 17.42 44.74 8.39
C GLY A 789 17.01 43.59 9.30
N GLU A 790 18.00 43.01 9.98
CA GLU A 790 17.81 42.03 11.05
C GLU A 790 17.13 42.71 12.25
N GLU A 791 15.92 42.26 12.61
CA GLU A 791 15.29 42.61 13.88
C GLU A 791 15.02 41.32 14.68
N TYR A 792 16.03 40.90 15.44
CA TYR A 792 15.83 40.02 16.58
C TYR A 792 14.95 40.74 17.60
N VAL A 793 13.73 40.25 17.82
CA VAL A 793 12.88 40.73 18.92
C VAL A 793 13.03 39.75 20.08
N ASP A 794 13.87 40.12 21.05
CA ASP A 794 13.84 39.53 22.38
C ASP A 794 12.51 39.89 23.06
N GLU A 795 11.73 38.88 23.45
CA GLU A 795 10.55 39.05 24.31
C GLU A 795 10.95 38.96 25.79
N GLU A 796 11.77 39.90 26.27
CA GLU A 796 11.84 40.24 27.70
C GLU A 796 11.11 41.56 27.98
N LYS A 797 9.93 41.46 28.60
CA LYS A 797 9.30 42.57 29.32
C LYS A 797 8.48 42.00 30.49
N ASN A 798 9.08 41.88 31.67
CA ASN A 798 9.25 42.95 32.66
C ASN A 798 7.90 43.41 33.23
N VAL A 799 7.63 43.02 34.47
CA VAL A 799 6.54 43.52 35.32
C VAL A 799 7.20 44.18 36.53
N GLU A 800 6.72 45.36 36.89
CA GLU A 800 7.36 46.32 37.79
C GLU A 800 7.56 45.85 39.23
N TYR A 801 8.52 46.52 39.87
CA TYR A 801 8.80 46.51 41.30
C TYR A 801 7.62 47.10 42.11
N ASP A 802 7.46 46.63 43.34
CA ASP A 802 7.17 47.50 44.48
C ASP A 802 8.12 47.06 45.62
N ASP A 803 8.72 48.05 46.29
CA ASP A 803 9.65 47.85 47.41
C ASP A 803 8.90 47.43 48.70
N ASP A 804 9.56 46.69 49.59
CA ASP A 804 9.95 47.18 50.93
C ASP A 804 10.45 46.06 51.87
N ASP A 805 11.30 46.48 52.82
CA ASP A 805 11.60 45.87 54.13
C ASP A 805 12.35 44.52 54.23
N ASP A 806 13.68 44.68 54.27
CA ASP A 806 14.53 44.46 55.46
C ASP A 806 15.02 43.06 55.93
N ALA A 807 16.27 43.12 56.42
CA ALA A 807 16.89 42.29 57.47
C ALA A 807 17.32 40.83 57.22
N ALA A 808 18.62 40.70 56.91
CA ALA A 808 19.65 40.12 57.81
C ALA A 808 19.76 38.60 58.06
N LEU A 809 20.95 38.05 57.68
CA LEU A 809 21.74 36.99 58.37
C LEU A 809 21.09 35.58 58.43
N GLU A 810 21.78 34.44 58.65
CA GLU A 810 23.19 34.01 58.57
C GLU A 810 23.20 32.45 58.47
N TYR A 811 24.32 31.88 58.02
CA TYR A 811 24.91 30.55 58.36
C TYR A 811 24.08 29.27 58.64
N GLU A 812 24.55 28.16 58.03
CA GLU A 812 24.77 26.79 58.62
C GLU A 812 23.62 26.05 59.34
N ASP A 813 23.62 24.74 59.54
CA ASP A 813 24.10 23.55 58.80
C ASP A 813 23.26 22.36 59.35
N ASP A 814 23.60 21.12 59.00
CA ASP A 814 23.30 19.90 59.79
C ASP A 814 21.83 19.47 60.10
N ASP A 815 21.43 18.40 59.40
CA ASP A 815 21.19 17.05 59.96
C ASP A 815 19.93 16.63 60.76
N GLN A 816 19.62 15.33 60.58
CA GLN A 816 18.91 14.37 61.48
C GLN A 816 17.37 14.37 61.67
N ASP A 817 16.78 13.31 61.08
CA ASP A 817 16.02 12.22 61.72
C ASP A 817 14.60 12.37 62.35
N ALA A 818 13.95 11.19 62.38
CA ALA A 818 12.87 10.73 63.27
C ALA A 818 11.40 11.14 63.01
N ASP A 819 10.70 10.23 62.30
CA ASP A 819 9.62 9.36 62.84
C ASP A 819 8.29 9.89 63.45
N GLU A 820 7.34 8.93 63.50
CA GLU A 820 6.05 8.88 64.23
C GLU A 820 4.87 9.75 63.71
N GLU A 821 3.86 9.14 63.08
CA GLU A 821 2.65 8.48 63.67
C GLU A 821 1.53 9.48 64.06
N GLU A 822 0.42 9.49 63.31
CA GLU A 822 -0.82 8.71 63.50
C GLU A 822 -1.82 9.28 64.54
N SER A 823 -2.92 9.88 64.05
CA SER A 823 -4.27 9.83 64.67
C SER A 823 -5.27 10.66 63.84
N ARG A 824 -6.31 10.12 63.19
CA ARG A 824 -7.56 9.44 63.63
C ARG A 824 -8.78 10.37 63.82
N SER A 825 -9.77 10.19 62.93
CA SER A 825 -11.23 10.30 63.21
C SER A 825 -11.82 11.73 63.38
N THR A 826 -13.13 12.04 63.30
CA THR A 826 -14.35 11.30 62.90
C THR A 826 -15.53 12.23 62.51
N ARG A 827 -16.40 11.74 61.60
CA ARG A 827 -17.89 11.88 61.49
C ARG A 827 -18.68 13.16 61.94
N LYS A 828 -19.39 13.74 60.95
CA LYS A 828 -20.84 14.13 60.91
C LYS A 828 -21.50 14.97 62.03
N ARG A 829 -21.98 16.17 61.65
CA ARG A 829 -23.29 16.85 61.96
C ARG A 829 -23.39 18.11 61.05
N GLY A 830 -24.53 18.73 60.69
CA GLY A 830 -25.92 18.40 61.06
C GLY A 830 -27.08 19.37 60.67
N ARG A 831 -26.96 20.35 59.73
CA ARG A 831 -28.06 21.27 59.25
C ARG A 831 -28.65 22.23 60.36
N PRO A 832 -29.64 23.15 60.11
CA PRO A 832 -30.58 23.33 58.99
C PRO A 832 -30.78 24.78 58.41
N GLY A 833 -31.56 24.92 57.33
CA GLY A 833 -32.06 26.19 56.77
C GLY A 833 -32.88 25.98 55.47
N ARG A 834 -33.95 26.75 55.22
CA ARG A 834 -35.00 26.48 54.17
C ARG A 834 -35.33 27.77 53.34
N PRO A 835 -36.26 27.80 52.34
CA PRO A 835 -36.04 28.46 51.04
C PRO A 835 -37.11 29.55 50.74
N PRO A 836 -37.73 29.63 49.55
CA PRO A 836 -37.30 30.27 48.29
C PRO A 836 -38.14 31.51 47.92
N LYS A 837 -37.80 32.23 46.84
CA LYS A 837 -38.78 33.05 46.07
C LYS A 837 -38.34 33.40 44.63
N HIS A 838 -39.18 33.05 43.67
CA HIS A 838 -39.23 33.61 42.31
C HIS A 838 -40.08 34.89 42.33
N ILE A 839 -39.82 35.88 41.45
CA ILE A 839 -40.86 36.77 40.89
C ILE A 839 -40.37 37.50 39.61
N ARG A 840 -41.17 37.38 38.54
CA ARG A 840 -41.47 38.28 37.39
C ARG A 840 -40.34 39.12 36.75
N SER A 841 -40.11 39.16 35.43
CA SER A 841 -40.94 39.07 34.20
C SER A 841 -41.80 40.31 33.86
N VAL A 842 -41.45 41.01 32.78
CA VAL A 842 -42.35 41.80 31.92
C VAL A 842 -42.01 41.50 30.45
N ARG A 843 -43.01 41.51 29.55
CA ARG A 843 -42.93 41.00 28.17
C ARG A 843 -43.87 41.80 27.26
N ARG A 844 -43.58 41.88 25.94
CA ARG A 844 -44.40 42.47 24.85
C ARG A 844 -44.49 44.02 24.90
N ASN A 845 -44.81 44.76 23.85
CA ASN A 845 -45.40 44.47 22.51
C ASN A 845 -44.85 45.52 21.48
N THR A 846 -45.05 45.53 20.15
CA THR A 846 -45.91 44.79 19.18
C THR A 846 -45.26 44.82 17.77
N ARG A 847 -45.72 43.98 16.83
CA ARG A 847 -45.58 44.20 15.36
C ARG A 847 -46.95 43.92 14.72
N ARG A 848 -47.53 44.87 13.98
CA ARG A 848 -48.63 44.67 13.00
C ARG A 848 -49.03 45.98 12.31
N ARG A 849 -48.88 46.03 10.99
CA ARG A 849 -50.03 45.78 10.12
C ARG A 849 -49.59 44.87 8.97
#